data_AF-A0A5C6B1I7-F1
#
_entry.id   AF-A0A5C6B1I7-F1
#
_cell.length_a   1.000
_cell.length_b   1.000
_cell.length_c   1.000
_cell.angle_alpha   90.00
_cell.angle_beta   90.00
_cell.angle_gamma   90.00
#
_symmetry.space_group_name_H-M   'P 1'
#
loop_
_entity.id
_entity.type
_entity.pdbx_description
1 polymer ?
#
loop_
_entity_poly.entity_id
_entity_poly.type
_entity_poly.pdbx_seq_one_letter_code
_entity_poly.pdbx_strand_id
1 'polypeptide(L)'
;MTAIKYALSLLVSLLIWQFHLSAADPMPQTSENAEMLRGGWLPEDPHQIDYDKLPLVPSQHIVISDVRANKGVNQHNYLAFHRDRYFAMWSDGPGIEDRVGQRVKYSTSVDSVTWSEPRYLTPVPPNSDPDSVHYGTRTDKGMRWISRGFWQRDGELLALCSLDEAAGFFGPGLRLHAFRWTGSGWDDAGIVADNAINNFPPKKIDSGDWMMSRRKYDYKKSGVEFLVGGVKSIDDWESFPVLGTSDALSAEEPLWWSLPDDRLVALFRDNQGSKFLYRSISEDQGRTWTRPIRTNFPDATSKLFGLRLSDGRYVLISNSNPRARNPLTIAISDDGLVFKQLAWLVGGRHVDYPHAIEHDGHLLVAFAGGKQSVEILRIKLSQLDAITMPSSVKSEMALPPIGASRSKTTDWIDLGEEGKTLYVAADLIVPEHGKRATLSLATTNGEKRVVLSIDEQGQLAASLFRESVTGPKLIPGTRHSLLIRVHSHRKTPDELNVQIGSPGELPAEPKSWTLSNVNGSSNANLARVVLHCDTGKTAGFENVRIAPTCDALVNANVIAGATSDADVVVYGGTPGGLASAIAAARLGRQVIVVEPNLHIGGMTTSGLGKSDVENRAMIGGIFREFVQAQLRHYLDTYGPQHENITQCRDGYYAEPSVSEAVFESMLAAEGNRITVLKGWRLGEAHTSDETLRSITAVQKDDGSALKIRGKVFIDATYEGDLYAAAGAEYRLGREAMDEFNEAHAGVVYFDYQEKKFLPGTTGEASEDLPAFTYRLCLTKDPQNSHKLSAPPIDYDRSNYLGYFDDLKAGRLSGPKIIKPGRGYNPKHFDTLVRVLSVTDIPNNKTDVNMNPRPLGFPFTEENRGYIEGDEVTRQRIRDRIRNLTLGLIWFLQTDPEVPEEHRKLANELHFPKDEFTDDKEHFPFQLYVREGRRLVGEFTLTEHHITGKGEAITHHQDTIAIGEFPIDSFPCRKRQPGDTIVLEGYLGMLDHITRPYEIPYRVMIPQKINGIIVPVAASTTHVAFSSIRMEPTWMALGQAAGTAAHLAIEEDVPPRDVPIEPLQAILTKNGQVLSHSAAHDLKN
;
A
#
# COMPACT_ATOMS: atom_id res chain seq x y z
N MET A 1 67.67 10.18 -56.25
CA MET A 1 66.23 10.11 -56.59
C MET A 1 65.36 9.62 -55.42
N THR A 2 65.82 9.81 -54.17
CA THR A 2 65.15 9.32 -52.94
C THR A 2 64.93 10.45 -51.93
N ALA A 3 65.19 11.71 -52.31
CA ALA A 3 65.01 12.90 -51.48
C ALA A 3 63.75 13.71 -51.81
N ILE A 4 63.06 13.41 -52.92
CA ILE A 4 61.80 14.06 -53.34
C ILE A 4 60.56 13.26 -52.89
N LYS A 5 60.71 11.97 -52.54
CA LYS A 5 59.62 11.14 -51.98
C LYS A 5 59.42 11.31 -50.46
N TYR A 6 60.42 11.79 -49.72
CA TYR A 6 60.30 12.06 -48.28
C TYR A 6 59.71 13.44 -47.95
N ALA A 7 59.79 14.41 -48.87
CA ALA A 7 59.23 15.75 -48.66
C ALA A 7 57.70 15.80 -48.88
N LEU A 8 57.15 14.98 -49.78
CA LEU A 8 55.70 14.93 -50.01
C LEU A 8 54.95 14.15 -48.90
N SER A 9 55.61 13.19 -48.25
CA SER A 9 54.99 12.45 -47.15
C SER A 9 54.98 13.22 -45.83
N LEU A 10 55.87 14.21 -45.65
CA LEU A 10 55.86 15.13 -44.50
C LEU A 10 54.86 16.29 -44.66
N LEU A 11 54.61 16.77 -45.89
CA LEU A 11 53.63 17.84 -46.13
C LEU A 11 52.17 17.35 -46.06
N VAL A 12 51.90 16.10 -46.45
CA VAL A 12 50.56 15.49 -46.28
C VAL A 12 50.29 15.12 -44.82
N SER A 13 51.31 14.78 -44.02
CA SER A 13 51.14 14.55 -42.58
C SER A 13 51.06 15.85 -41.75
N LEU A 14 51.60 16.97 -42.24
CA LEU A 14 51.39 18.30 -41.63
C LEU A 14 50.03 18.94 -41.98
N LEU A 15 49.45 18.64 -43.14
CA LEU A 15 48.08 19.08 -43.50
C LEU A 15 46.99 18.21 -42.85
N ILE A 16 47.27 16.95 -42.51
CA ILE A 16 46.37 16.12 -41.70
C ILE A 16 46.48 16.47 -40.19
N TRP A 17 47.55 17.13 -39.77
CA TRP A 17 47.70 17.65 -38.40
C TRP A 17 47.07 19.03 -38.15
N GLN A 18 46.59 19.72 -39.19
CA GLN A 18 45.86 21.00 -39.04
C GLN A 18 44.32 20.87 -39.17
N PHE A 19 43.78 19.67 -39.37
CA PHE A 19 42.33 19.45 -39.37
C PHE A 19 41.80 18.58 -38.22
N HIS A 20 42.64 18.16 -37.27
CA HIS A 20 42.21 17.53 -36.00
C HIS A 20 42.78 18.25 -34.75
N LEU A 21 43.21 19.50 -34.93
CA LEU A 21 43.45 20.46 -33.85
C LEU A 21 42.46 21.62 -33.97
N SER A 22 41.18 21.30 -34.15
CA SER A 22 40.19 21.96 -33.32
C SER A 22 40.07 21.04 -32.11
N ALA A 23 40.68 21.43 -31.00
CA ALA A 23 39.99 21.17 -29.75
C ALA A 23 38.55 21.61 -30.03
N ALA A 24 37.58 20.69 -29.97
CA ALA A 24 36.23 21.16 -29.75
C ALA A 24 36.38 22.08 -28.55
N ASP A 25 36.12 23.38 -28.77
CA ASP A 25 36.19 24.37 -27.71
C ASP A 25 35.54 23.73 -26.49
N PRO A 26 36.19 23.73 -25.30
CA PRO A 26 35.53 23.26 -24.11
C PRO A 26 34.18 23.98 -24.08
N MET A 27 33.10 23.20 -24.09
CA MET A 27 31.75 23.73 -24.08
C MET A 27 31.70 24.96 -23.17
N PRO A 28 31.14 26.08 -23.63
CA PRO A 28 31.15 27.32 -22.86
C PRO A 28 30.70 27.01 -21.43
N GLN A 29 31.54 27.39 -20.46
CA GLN A 29 31.20 27.31 -19.04
C GLN A 29 29.97 28.19 -18.80
N THR A 30 28.77 27.62 -18.91
CA THR A 30 27.56 28.23 -18.36
C THR A 30 27.62 28.01 -16.85
N SER A 31 27.94 29.09 -16.16
CA SER A 31 28.26 29.19 -14.74
C SER A 31 27.04 29.19 -13.81
N GLU A 32 25.98 28.43 -14.08
CA GLU A 32 24.77 28.48 -13.25
C GLU A 32 24.27 27.07 -12.87
N ASN A 33 24.71 26.65 -11.69
CA ASN A 33 24.20 25.60 -10.79
C ASN A 33 24.26 24.13 -11.26
N ALA A 34 25.33 23.45 -10.83
CA ALA A 34 25.45 21.99 -10.76
C ALA A 34 24.53 21.40 -9.68
N GLU A 35 23.24 21.70 -9.79
CA GLU A 35 22.21 21.19 -8.92
C GLU A 35 21.95 19.70 -9.23
N MET A 36 21.85 18.92 -8.17
CA MET A 36 21.60 17.49 -8.19
C MET A 36 20.65 17.09 -7.05
N LEU A 37 20.55 17.87 -5.97
CA LEU A 37 19.53 17.73 -4.92
C LEU A 37 18.72 19.02 -4.86
N ARG A 38 17.39 18.94 -4.94
CA ARG A 38 16.49 20.12 -4.97
C ARG A 38 15.25 19.86 -4.14
N GLY A 39 14.75 20.85 -3.41
CA GLY A 39 13.43 20.78 -2.79
C GLY A 39 13.23 21.85 -1.72
N GLY A 40 11.98 22.20 -1.42
CA GLY A 40 11.68 23.20 -0.38
C GLY A 40 12.11 22.78 1.03
N TRP A 41 12.38 21.50 1.24
CA TRP A 41 12.89 20.91 2.49
C TRP A 41 14.42 21.06 2.66
N LEU A 42 15.13 21.31 1.56
CA LEU A 42 16.59 21.33 1.52
C LEU A 42 17.09 22.66 2.10
N PRO A 43 17.97 22.64 3.12
CA PRO A 43 18.62 23.87 3.59
C PRO A 43 19.49 24.50 2.49
N GLU A 44 19.76 25.80 2.60
CA GLU A 44 20.63 26.52 1.65
C GLU A 44 22.02 25.86 1.52
N ASP A 45 22.53 25.31 2.63
CA ASP A 45 23.70 24.44 2.66
C ASP A 45 23.28 22.96 2.88
N PRO A 46 23.39 22.09 1.86
CA PRO A 46 23.05 20.67 1.96
C PRO A 46 23.83 19.88 3.03
N HIS A 47 24.96 20.39 3.55
CA HIS A 47 25.65 19.75 4.66
C HIS A 47 24.91 19.91 6.00
N GLN A 48 23.95 20.83 6.07
CA GLN A 48 23.11 21.10 7.24
C GLN A 48 21.81 20.29 7.24
N ILE A 49 21.64 19.33 6.31
CA ILE A 49 20.50 18.41 6.34
C ILE A 49 20.41 17.72 7.70
N ASP A 50 19.24 17.83 8.32
CA ASP A 50 18.90 17.12 9.55
C ASP A 50 18.48 15.69 9.22
N TYR A 51 19.47 14.79 9.19
CA TYR A 51 19.27 13.40 8.80
C TYR A 51 18.25 12.65 9.65
N ASP A 52 18.12 13.02 10.93
CA ASP A 52 17.18 12.38 11.87
C ASP A 52 15.71 12.76 11.58
N LYS A 53 15.49 13.79 10.74
CA LYS A 53 14.16 14.22 10.28
C LYS A 53 13.81 13.71 8.87
N LEU A 54 14.72 12.97 8.22
CA LEU A 54 14.39 12.39 6.92
C LEU A 54 13.31 11.32 7.11
N PRO A 55 12.35 11.22 6.17
CA PRO A 55 11.35 10.16 6.20
C PRO A 55 12.04 8.79 6.15
N LEU A 56 11.64 7.87 7.03
CA LEU A 56 12.13 6.49 7.03
C LEU A 56 11.36 5.69 5.97
N VAL A 57 12.08 4.99 5.08
CA VAL A 57 11.47 4.06 4.13
C VAL A 57 11.32 2.70 4.80
N PRO A 58 10.09 2.18 4.97
CA PRO A 58 9.88 0.85 5.51
C PRO A 58 10.54 -0.21 4.64
N SER A 59 11.27 -1.12 5.28
CA SER A 59 11.95 -2.21 4.59
C SER A 59 12.04 -3.46 5.46
N GLN A 60 11.94 -4.62 4.83
CA GLN A 60 12.27 -5.88 5.47
C GLN A 60 13.79 -6.05 5.48
N HIS A 61 14.37 -6.23 6.67
CA HIS A 61 15.81 -6.29 6.84
C HIS A 61 16.30 -7.73 7.07
N ILE A 62 17.24 -8.17 6.25
CA ILE A 62 17.75 -9.54 6.18
C ILE A 62 19.27 -9.51 6.37
N VAL A 63 19.82 -10.38 7.22
CA VAL A 63 21.27 -10.56 7.35
C VAL A 63 21.65 -11.90 6.75
N ILE A 64 22.48 -11.91 5.71
CA ILE A 64 22.85 -13.13 4.97
C ILE A 64 24.25 -13.65 5.33
N SER A 65 25.04 -12.84 6.02
CA SER A 65 26.35 -13.22 6.54
C SER A 65 26.73 -12.30 7.69
N ASP A 66 27.35 -12.85 8.73
CA ASP A 66 27.88 -12.09 9.86
C ASP A 66 29.14 -12.77 10.39
N VAL A 67 30.27 -12.08 10.25
CA VAL A 67 31.60 -12.59 10.63
C VAL A 67 32.15 -11.93 11.88
N ARG A 68 31.32 -11.23 12.67
CA ARG A 68 31.74 -10.58 13.93
C ARG A 68 32.42 -11.54 14.89
N ALA A 69 31.87 -12.75 15.05
CA ALA A 69 32.40 -13.78 15.93
C ALA A 69 33.84 -14.20 15.55
N ASN A 70 34.14 -14.21 14.26
CA ASN A 70 35.44 -14.63 13.72
C ASN A 70 36.39 -13.45 13.49
N LYS A 71 35.98 -12.24 13.90
CA LYS A 71 36.67 -10.98 13.60
C LYS A 71 36.99 -10.85 12.11
N GLY A 72 36.11 -11.36 11.25
CA GLY A 72 36.28 -11.28 9.80
C GLY A 72 35.84 -9.92 9.25
N VAL A 73 36.00 -9.76 7.94
CA VAL A 73 35.47 -8.63 7.17
C VAL A 73 34.55 -9.13 6.06
N ASN A 74 33.39 -8.51 5.92
CA ASN A 74 32.39 -8.77 4.89
C ASN A 74 31.99 -7.43 4.24
N GLN A 75 32.20 -7.30 2.92
CA GLN A 75 31.99 -6.03 2.19
C GLN A 75 31.86 -6.27 0.68
N HIS A 76 31.66 -5.21 -0.12
CA HIS A 76 31.58 -5.27 -1.59
C HIS A 76 30.38 -6.10 -2.07
N ASN A 77 29.18 -5.69 -1.71
CA ASN A 77 27.97 -6.48 -1.93
C ASN A 77 27.42 -6.28 -3.36
N TYR A 78 26.91 -7.36 -3.95
CA TYR A 78 26.21 -7.33 -5.24
C TYR A 78 25.05 -8.31 -5.26
N LEU A 79 23.99 -7.93 -5.96
CA LEU A 79 22.78 -8.71 -6.13
C LEU A 79 22.52 -9.00 -7.61
N ALA A 80 21.88 -10.12 -7.90
CA ALA A 80 21.27 -10.43 -9.19
C ALA A 80 20.05 -11.33 -9.00
N PHE A 81 19.12 -11.29 -9.96
CA PHE A 81 18.09 -12.31 -10.12
C PHE A 81 18.32 -13.01 -11.46
N HIS A 82 18.37 -14.34 -11.45
CA HIS A 82 18.64 -15.16 -12.62
C HIS A 82 17.97 -16.54 -12.49
N ARG A 83 17.13 -16.90 -13.48
CA ARG A 83 16.42 -18.20 -13.56
C ARG A 83 15.76 -18.59 -12.23
N ASP A 84 14.82 -17.75 -11.78
CA ASP A 84 13.98 -17.97 -10.59
C ASP A 84 14.75 -18.01 -9.25
N ARG A 85 15.92 -17.37 -9.22
CA ARG A 85 16.80 -17.36 -8.06
C ARG A 85 17.50 -16.02 -7.90
N TYR A 86 17.49 -15.51 -6.69
CA TYR A 86 18.29 -14.39 -6.25
C TYR A 86 19.69 -14.87 -5.90
N PHE A 87 20.69 -14.06 -6.24
CA PHE A 87 22.09 -14.26 -5.94
C PHE A 87 22.61 -13.03 -5.20
N ALA A 88 23.40 -13.27 -4.16
CA ALA A 88 24.16 -12.26 -3.45
C ALA A 88 25.61 -12.72 -3.39
N MET A 89 26.55 -11.80 -3.63
CA MET A 89 27.97 -12.08 -3.39
C MET A 89 28.68 -10.91 -2.72
N TRP A 90 29.76 -11.24 -2.03
CA TRP A 90 30.54 -10.29 -1.25
C TRP A 90 31.96 -10.79 -1.01
N SER A 91 32.86 -9.88 -0.70
CA SER A 91 34.22 -10.16 -0.23
C SER A 91 34.19 -10.60 1.23
N ASP A 92 34.88 -11.69 1.55
CA ASP A 92 35.01 -12.30 2.86
C ASP A 92 36.49 -12.44 3.21
N GLY A 93 36.96 -11.70 4.22
CA GLY A 93 38.38 -11.56 4.54
C GLY A 93 38.73 -11.67 6.02
N PRO A 94 40.02 -11.84 6.36
CA PRO A 94 40.48 -11.99 7.74
C PRO A 94 40.72 -10.65 8.44
N GLY A 95 40.16 -10.46 9.63
CA GLY A 95 40.56 -9.39 10.56
C GLY A 95 40.12 -7.99 10.13
N ILE A 96 40.84 -7.46 9.16
CA ILE A 96 40.77 -6.10 8.64
C ILE A 96 40.53 -6.19 7.13
N GLU A 97 39.85 -5.20 6.56
CA GLU A 97 39.60 -5.11 5.12
C GLU A 97 40.91 -5.21 4.34
N ASP A 98 40.82 -5.73 3.11
CA ASP A 98 41.89 -5.60 2.13
C ASP A 98 43.17 -6.40 2.49
N ARG A 99 43.04 -7.55 3.14
CA ARG A 99 44.18 -8.39 3.55
C ARG A 99 44.38 -9.61 2.67
N VAL A 100 45.60 -10.15 2.69
CA VAL A 100 45.94 -11.44 2.07
C VAL A 100 44.99 -12.53 2.59
N GLY A 101 44.48 -13.35 1.68
CA GLY A 101 43.59 -14.46 1.99
C GLY A 101 42.10 -14.13 1.92
N GLN A 102 41.72 -12.87 1.65
CA GLN A 102 40.33 -12.53 1.35
C GLN A 102 39.84 -13.27 0.09
N ARG A 103 38.61 -13.79 0.16
CA ARG A 103 37.93 -14.56 -0.87
C ARG A 103 36.57 -13.95 -1.18
N VAL A 104 35.85 -14.50 -2.15
CA VAL A 104 34.47 -14.10 -2.45
C VAL A 104 33.52 -15.22 -2.05
N LYS A 105 32.50 -14.86 -1.27
CA LYS A 105 31.38 -15.74 -0.94
C LYS A 105 30.16 -15.36 -1.75
N TYR A 106 29.27 -16.33 -1.92
CA TYR A 106 27.94 -16.10 -2.44
C TYR A 106 26.89 -16.85 -1.61
N SER A 107 25.66 -16.38 -1.72
CA SER A 107 24.46 -17.04 -1.25
C SER A 107 23.35 -16.89 -2.29
N THR A 108 22.37 -17.79 -2.25
CA THR A 108 21.22 -17.77 -3.15
C THR A 108 19.92 -17.86 -2.40
N SER A 109 18.84 -17.35 -2.99
CA SER A 109 17.49 -17.40 -2.43
C SER A 109 16.47 -17.61 -3.55
N VAL A 110 15.35 -18.26 -3.25
CA VAL A 110 14.21 -18.38 -4.19
C VAL A 110 13.13 -17.34 -3.93
N ASP A 111 13.09 -16.76 -2.73
CA ASP A 111 12.03 -15.86 -2.25
C ASP A 111 12.54 -14.46 -1.86
N SER A 112 13.84 -14.20 -2.04
CA SER A 112 14.60 -13.01 -1.59
C SER A 112 14.68 -12.81 -0.07
N VAL A 113 14.13 -13.71 0.73
CA VAL A 113 14.03 -13.61 2.20
C VAL A 113 14.90 -14.67 2.87
N THR A 114 14.80 -15.91 2.40
CA THR A 114 15.53 -17.06 2.91
C THR A 114 16.72 -17.33 2.02
N TRP A 115 17.92 -17.13 2.57
CA TRP A 115 19.18 -17.24 1.84
C TRP A 115 19.93 -18.51 2.24
N SER A 116 20.53 -19.19 1.27
CA SER A 116 21.32 -20.39 1.50
C SER A 116 22.57 -20.09 2.33
N GLU A 117 23.10 -21.10 3.03
CA GLU A 117 24.39 -20.96 3.70
C GLU A 117 25.47 -20.41 2.75
N PRO A 118 26.24 -19.39 3.17
CA PRO A 118 27.29 -18.82 2.35
C PRO A 118 28.34 -19.84 1.93
N ARG A 119 28.66 -19.85 0.64
CA ARG A 119 29.70 -20.71 0.06
C ARG A 119 30.76 -19.86 -0.61
N TYR A 120 32.00 -20.34 -0.62
CA TYR A 120 33.03 -19.68 -1.41
C TYR A 120 32.75 -19.86 -2.90
N LEU A 121 32.73 -18.73 -3.60
CA LEU A 121 32.66 -18.66 -5.06
C LEU A 121 34.05 -18.85 -5.67
N THR A 122 35.06 -18.20 -5.08
CA THR A 122 36.42 -18.22 -5.58
C THR A 122 37.28 -19.28 -4.90
N PRO A 123 38.34 -19.79 -5.55
CA PRO A 123 39.34 -20.64 -4.90
C PRO A 123 40.14 -19.83 -3.87
N VAL A 124 40.97 -20.53 -3.09
CA VAL A 124 41.97 -19.88 -2.23
C VAL A 124 42.96 -19.12 -3.11
N PRO A 125 43.25 -17.83 -2.85
CA PRO A 125 44.23 -17.08 -3.64
C PRO A 125 45.64 -17.69 -3.47
N PRO A 126 46.52 -17.59 -4.48
CA PRO A 126 47.89 -18.10 -4.40
C PRO A 126 48.64 -17.55 -3.16
N ASN A 127 49.41 -18.40 -2.47
CA ASN A 127 50.20 -18.07 -1.27
C ASN A 127 49.40 -17.41 -0.12
N SER A 128 48.09 -17.69 -0.05
CA SER A 128 47.15 -16.94 0.79
C SER A 128 46.15 -17.82 1.54
N ASP A 129 46.43 -19.12 1.67
CA ASP A 129 45.65 -20.00 2.54
C ASP A 129 45.82 -19.61 4.03
N PRO A 130 44.91 -20.02 4.92
CA PRO A 130 45.01 -19.70 6.35
C PRO A 130 46.30 -20.13 7.06
N ASP A 131 47.03 -21.11 6.52
CA ASP A 131 48.29 -21.60 7.07
C ASP A 131 49.52 -20.85 6.50
N SER A 132 49.31 -20.01 5.48
CA SER A 132 50.34 -19.14 4.91
C SER A 132 50.82 -18.12 5.94
N VAL A 133 52.15 -17.94 6.02
CA VAL A 133 52.79 -16.89 6.83
C VAL A 133 52.37 -15.47 6.45
N HIS A 134 51.72 -15.30 5.29
CA HIS A 134 51.24 -14.02 4.79
C HIS A 134 49.75 -13.76 5.09
N TYR A 135 48.98 -14.76 5.54
CA TYR A 135 47.54 -14.63 5.77
C TYR A 135 47.21 -13.51 6.76
N GLY A 136 46.20 -12.68 6.45
CA GLY A 136 45.82 -11.54 7.29
C GLY A 136 46.80 -10.35 7.28
N THR A 137 47.89 -10.41 6.51
CA THR A 137 48.85 -9.30 6.39
C THR A 137 48.57 -8.41 5.16
N ARG A 138 49.30 -7.28 5.05
CA ARG A 138 49.29 -6.38 3.88
C ARG A 138 50.68 -6.50 3.24
N THR A 139 50.80 -7.23 2.14
CA THR A 139 52.09 -7.58 1.52
C THR A 139 51.91 -7.88 0.03
N ASP A 140 53.00 -7.76 -0.74
CA ASP A 140 53.08 -8.13 -2.16
C ASP A 140 53.36 -9.62 -2.37
N LYS A 141 53.52 -10.40 -1.29
CA LYS A 141 53.82 -11.83 -1.33
C LYS A 141 52.60 -12.75 -1.25
N GLY A 142 51.41 -12.18 -1.09
CA GLY A 142 50.13 -12.87 -1.04
C GLY A 142 49.04 -12.10 -1.78
N MET A 143 47.97 -12.80 -2.15
CA MET A 143 46.88 -12.31 -2.98
C MET A 143 45.54 -12.34 -2.27
N ARG A 144 44.54 -11.70 -2.88
CA ARG A 144 43.15 -11.69 -2.43
C ARG A 144 42.18 -11.59 -3.60
N TRP A 145 40.99 -12.13 -3.41
CA TRP A 145 39.84 -11.88 -4.28
C TRP A 145 38.97 -10.76 -3.71
N ILE A 146 38.39 -9.96 -4.60
CA ILE A 146 37.39 -8.95 -4.26
C ILE A 146 36.19 -9.09 -5.20
N SER A 147 34.97 -9.10 -4.68
CA SER A 147 33.72 -9.25 -5.48
C SER A 147 33.42 -8.00 -6.32
N ARG A 148 32.93 -8.18 -7.55
CA ARG A 148 32.81 -7.08 -8.54
C ARG A 148 31.54 -7.10 -9.41
N GLY A 149 30.47 -7.68 -8.91
CA GLY A 149 29.16 -7.70 -9.57
C GLY A 149 28.90 -8.90 -10.48
N PHE A 150 27.62 -9.17 -10.71
CA PHE A 150 27.17 -10.22 -11.61
C PHE A 150 26.93 -9.66 -13.00
N TRP A 151 27.45 -10.32 -14.03
CA TRP A 151 27.23 -10.01 -15.43
C TRP A 151 26.30 -11.06 -16.04
N GLN A 152 25.06 -10.65 -16.35
CA GLN A 152 24.10 -11.49 -17.05
C GLN A 152 24.31 -11.33 -18.56
N ARG A 153 24.99 -12.30 -19.18
CA ARG A 153 25.46 -12.23 -20.57
C ARG A 153 24.91 -13.41 -21.36
N ASP A 154 24.13 -13.14 -22.40
CA ASP A 154 23.59 -14.14 -23.34
C ASP A 154 22.91 -15.35 -22.66
N GLY A 155 22.13 -15.07 -21.61
CA GLY A 155 21.43 -16.10 -20.83
C GLY A 155 22.31 -16.85 -19.83
N GLU A 156 23.60 -16.55 -19.74
CA GLU A 156 24.51 -17.00 -18.68
C GLU A 156 24.59 -16.01 -17.53
N LEU A 157 24.95 -16.51 -16.34
CA LEU A 157 25.30 -15.71 -15.18
C LEU A 157 26.79 -15.84 -14.89
N LEU A 158 27.52 -14.74 -15.01
CA LEU A 158 28.94 -14.64 -14.67
C LEU A 158 29.11 -13.82 -13.39
N ALA A 159 29.88 -14.31 -12.42
CA ALA A 159 30.28 -13.54 -11.25
C ALA A 159 31.67 -12.94 -11.48
N LEU A 160 31.79 -11.63 -11.38
CA LEU A 160 33.05 -10.92 -11.59
C LEU A 160 33.80 -10.78 -10.27
N CYS A 161 35.10 -11.11 -10.27
CA CYS A 161 35.96 -11.03 -9.11
C CYS A 161 37.35 -10.51 -9.51
N SER A 162 37.88 -9.51 -8.81
CA SER A 162 39.25 -9.04 -9.03
C SER A 162 40.24 -9.79 -8.15
N LEU A 163 41.38 -10.19 -8.73
CA LEU A 163 42.54 -10.75 -8.03
C LEU A 163 43.67 -9.73 -8.03
N ASP A 164 44.24 -9.44 -6.86
CA ASP A 164 45.43 -8.59 -6.75
C ASP A 164 46.32 -9.00 -5.57
N GLU A 165 47.57 -8.55 -5.60
CA GLU A 165 48.44 -8.58 -4.41
C GLU A 165 47.90 -7.61 -3.36
N ALA A 166 47.75 -8.06 -2.11
CA ALA A 166 47.24 -7.22 -1.03
C ALA A 166 48.28 -6.20 -0.51
N ALA A 167 49.07 -5.60 -1.41
CA ALA A 167 50.11 -4.60 -1.15
C ALA A 167 49.60 -3.19 -1.47
N GLY A 168 49.52 -2.32 -0.46
CA GLY A 168 48.93 -0.99 -0.67
C GLY A 168 47.45 -1.10 -1.05
N PHE A 169 46.96 -0.28 -1.99
CA PHE A 169 45.54 -0.34 -2.40
C PHE A 169 45.30 -1.42 -3.46
N PHE A 170 46.08 -1.46 -4.55
CA PHE A 170 46.11 -2.55 -5.55
C PHE A 170 47.55 -2.82 -6.00
N GLY A 171 47.90 -4.09 -6.27
CA GLY A 171 49.19 -4.49 -6.84
C GLY A 171 49.23 -4.53 -8.38
N PRO A 172 50.43 -4.58 -9.00
CA PRO A 172 50.59 -4.63 -10.46
C PRO A 172 49.98 -5.88 -11.13
N GLY A 173 49.73 -6.97 -10.39
CA GLY A 173 49.10 -8.18 -10.89
C GLY A 173 47.57 -8.13 -10.92
N LEU A 174 46.97 -6.95 -10.70
CA LEU A 174 45.53 -6.73 -10.70
C LEU A 174 44.89 -7.25 -11.99
N ARG A 175 43.83 -8.03 -11.86
CA ARG A 175 43.06 -8.58 -12.99
C ARG A 175 41.62 -8.87 -12.58
N LEU A 176 40.69 -8.68 -13.51
CA LEU A 176 39.27 -8.99 -13.34
C LEU A 176 38.99 -10.37 -13.96
N HIS A 177 38.46 -11.30 -13.18
CA HIS A 177 38.06 -12.63 -13.62
C HIS A 177 36.55 -12.76 -13.67
N ALA A 178 36.05 -13.66 -14.52
CA ALA A 178 34.67 -14.14 -14.51
C ALA A 178 34.61 -15.59 -14.04
N PHE A 179 33.60 -15.90 -13.23
CA PHE A 179 33.25 -17.27 -12.87
C PHE A 179 31.84 -17.56 -13.39
N ARG A 180 31.64 -18.67 -14.10
CA ARG A 180 30.36 -19.05 -14.71
C ARG A 180 29.53 -19.92 -13.78
N TRP A 181 28.25 -19.60 -13.63
CA TRP A 181 27.30 -20.42 -12.88
C TRP A 181 26.98 -21.71 -13.64
N THR A 182 27.12 -22.86 -12.97
CA THR A 182 26.87 -24.20 -13.55
C THR A 182 25.54 -24.83 -13.12
N GLY A 183 24.76 -24.14 -12.29
CA GLY A 183 23.53 -24.67 -11.67
C GLY A 183 23.73 -25.16 -10.24
N SER A 184 24.94 -25.58 -9.88
CA SER A 184 25.30 -26.02 -8.52
C SER A 184 26.53 -25.33 -7.93
N GLY A 185 27.31 -24.63 -8.75
CA GLY A 185 28.56 -23.97 -8.35
C GLY A 185 29.09 -23.03 -9.43
N TRP A 186 30.37 -22.68 -9.32
CA TRP A 186 31.02 -21.69 -10.16
C TRP A 186 32.31 -22.24 -10.75
N ASP A 187 32.45 -22.14 -12.07
CA ASP A 187 33.66 -22.52 -12.81
C ASP A 187 34.42 -21.28 -13.27
N ASP A 188 35.75 -21.30 -13.24
CA ASP A 188 36.57 -20.19 -13.76
C ASP A 188 36.35 -20.06 -15.28
N ALA A 189 35.82 -18.92 -15.71
CA ALA A 189 35.55 -18.62 -17.11
C ALA A 189 36.71 -17.85 -17.78
N GLY A 190 37.71 -17.41 -17.02
CA GLY A 190 38.88 -16.69 -17.50
C GLY A 190 38.93 -15.21 -17.10
N ILE A 191 39.93 -14.53 -17.65
CA ILE A 191 40.19 -13.10 -17.42
C ILE A 191 39.25 -12.28 -18.30
N VAL A 192 38.56 -11.32 -17.69
CA VAL A 192 37.71 -10.32 -18.36
C VAL A 192 38.54 -9.10 -18.76
N ALA A 193 39.45 -8.65 -17.90
CA ALA A 193 40.36 -7.56 -18.23
C ALA A 193 41.59 -7.56 -17.32
N ASP A 194 42.77 -7.39 -17.92
CA ASP A 194 44.02 -7.17 -17.19
C ASP A 194 44.10 -5.74 -16.64
N ASN A 195 44.77 -5.61 -15.50
CA ASN A 195 44.91 -4.34 -14.77
C ASN A 195 43.56 -3.63 -14.62
N ALA A 196 42.56 -4.37 -14.14
CA ALA A 196 41.20 -3.87 -14.07
C ALA A 196 40.52 -4.27 -12.78
N ILE A 197 39.87 -3.26 -12.20
CA ILE A 197 38.89 -3.43 -11.14
C ILE A 197 37.71 -2.53 -11.42
N ASN A 198 36.56 -3.13 -11.72
CA ASN A 198 35.32 -2.42 -11.94
C ASN A 198 34.63 -2.12 -10.61
N ASN A 199 33.81 -1.07 -10.55
CA ASN A 199 33.02 -0.82 -9.34
C ASN A 199 31.61 -1.42 -9.42
N PHE A 200 31.07 -1.52 -10.62
CA PHE A 200 29.75 -2.08 -10.91
C PHE A 200 29.85 -3.03 -12.11
N PRO A 201 29.01 -4.08 -12.16
CA PRO A 201 29.04 -5.03 -13.26
C PRO A 201 28.67 -4.36 -14.59
N PRO A 202 29.06 -4.97 -15.73
CA PRO A 202 28.69 -4.50 -17.05
C PRO A 202 27.17 -4.37 -17.22
N LYS A 203 26.76 -3.25 -17.82
CA LYS A 203 25.39 -3.04 -18.31
C LYS A 203 25.45 -2.77 -19.80
N LYS A 204 24.39 -3.16 -20.51
CA LYS A 204 24.29 -2.94 -21.95
C LYS A 204 23.93 -1.48 -22.21
N ILE A 205 24.63 -0.85 -23.16
CA ILE A 205 24.35 0.50 -23.68
C ILE A 205 23.66 0.40 -25.05
N ASP A 206 23.07 1.49 -25.54
CA ASP A 206 22.17 1.42 -26.72
C ASP A 206 22.90 1.06 -28.02
N SER A 207 24.23 1.22 -28.07
CA SER A 207 25.04 0.71 -29.19
C SER A 207 25.03 -0.82 -29.30
N GLY A 208 24.53 -1.51 -28.27
CA GLY A 208 24.59 -2.96 -28.13
C GLY A 208 25.86 -3.46 -27.43
N ASP A 209 26.83 -2.57 -27.19
CA ASP A 209 28.02 -2.87 -26.38
C ASP A 209 27.65 -3.02 -24.90
N TRP A 210 28.52 -3.67 -24.15
CA TRP A 210 28.54 -3.62 -22.69
C TRP A 210 29.47 -2.50 -22.23
N MET A 211 29.14 -1.87 -21.10
CA MET A 211 30.00 -0.88 -20.47
C MET A 211 30.16 -1.12 -18.97
N MET A 212 31.38 -0.95 -18.45
CA MET A 212 31.66 -0.96 -17.01
C MET A 212 32.75 0.04 -16.65
N SER A 213 32.79 0.45 -15.38
CA SER A 213 33.90 1.28 -14.89
C SER A 213 35.20 0.49 -14.75
N ARG A 214 36.34 1.16 -14.81
CA ARG A 214 37.66 0.60 -14.58
C ARG A 214 38.51 1.53 -13.73
N ARG A 215 39.15 0.94 -12.72
CA ARG A 215 40.36 1.46 -12.10
C ARG A 215 41.52 0.52 -12.42
N LYS A 216 42.68 1.10 -12.70
CA LYS A 216 43.97 0.39 -12.79
C LYS A 216 44.65 0.42 -11.43
N TYR A 217 45.70 -0.37 -11.22
CA TYR A 217 46.46 -0.32 -9.96
C TYR A 217 47.07 1.08 -9.70
N ASP A 218 47.35 1.83 -10.77
CA ASP A 218 47.93 3.17 -10.77
C ASP A 218 46.88 4.29 -10.97
N TYR A 219 45.58 4.02 -10.78
CA TYR A 219 44.49 4.97 -11.06
C TYR A 219 44.64 6.35 -10.41
N LYS A 220 45.36 6.45 -9.29
CA LYS A 220 45.67 7.75 -8.65
C LYS A 220 46.52 8.67 -9.53
N LYS A 221 47.26 8.11 -10.48
CA LYS A 221 48.05 8.84 -11.49
C LYS A 221 47.36 8.84 -12.85
N SER A 222 46.73 7.72 -13.20
CA SER A 222 46.16 7.51 -14.54
C SER A 222 44.69 7.90 -14.69
N GLY A 223 44.01 8.23 -13.59
CA GLY A 223 42.57 8.54 -13.58
C GLY A 223 41.68 7.29 -13.60
N VAL A 224 40.38 7.50 -13.74
CA VAL A 224 39.39 6.43 -13.92
C VAL A 224 38.98 6.33 -15.39
N GLU A 225 38.66 5.11 -15.82
CA GLU A 225 38.32 4.78 -17.20
C GLU A 225 36.97 4.05 -17.25
N PHE A 226 36.35 4.02 -18.43
CA PHE A 226 35.25 3.11 -18.75
C PHE A 226 35.71 2.11 -19.81
N LEU A 227 35.37 0.83 -19.61
CA LEU A 227 35.54 -0.21 -20.60
C LEU A 227 34.24 -0.33 -21.41
N VAL A 228 34.35 -0.28 -22.74
CA VAL A 228 33.22 -0.49 -23.67
C VAL A 228 33.56 -1.67 -24.59
N GLY A 229 32.64 -2.63 -24.73
CA GLY A 229 32.86 -3.87 -25.49
C GLY A 229 32.07 -5.06 -24.94
N GLY A 230 32.71 -6.21 -24.72
CA GLY A 230 32.17 -7.42 -24.11
C GLY A 230 31.20 -8.23 -24.99
N VAL A 231 31.06 -7.85 -26.26
CA VAL A 231 30.07 -8.43 -27.19
C VAL A 231 30.58 -9.73 -27.77
N LYS A 232 31.83 -9.80 -28.25
CA LYS A 232 32.35 -11.00 -28.92
C LYS A 232 32.78 -12.08 -27.93
N SER A 233 33.42 -11.67 -26.85
CA SER A 233 33.94 -12.54 -25.80
C SER A 233 33.99 -11.79 -24.47
N ILE A 234 34.29 -12.50 -23.38
CA ILE A 234 34.34 -11.90 -22.05
C ILE A 234 35.52 -10.94 -21.86
N ASP A 235 36.53 -11.00 -22.74
CA ASP A 235 37.78 -10.23 -22.71
C ASP A 235 37.87 -9.14 -23.81
N ASP A 236 36.81 -8.94 -24.59
CA ASP A 236 36.73 -8.01 -25.71
C ASP A 236 36.45 -6.56 -25.24
N TRP A 237 37.44 -5.83 -24.73
CA TRP A 237 37.20 -4.47 -24.19
C TRP A 237 38.14 -3.40 -24.73
N GLU A 238 37.59 -2.21 -24.98
CA GLU A 238 38.33 -0.98 -25.24
C GLU A 238 38.20 -0.02 -24.05
N SER A 239 39.26 0.74 -23.73
CA SER A 239 39.33 1.59 -22.54
C SER A 239 39.30 3.08 -22.87
N PHE A 240 38.40 3.81 -22.21
CA PHE A 240 38.16 5.24 -22.44
C PHE A 240 38.36 6.05 -21.15
N PRO A 241 39.29 7.03 -21.11
CA PRO A 241 39.55 7.81 -19.90
C PRO A 241 38.49 8.89 -19.65
N VAL A 242 38.21 9.16 -18.37
CA VAL A 242 37.38 10.31 -17.95
C VAL A 242 38.26 11.53 -17.70
N LEU A 243 38.03 12.61 -18.44
CA LEU A 243 38.84 13.84 -18.41
C LEU A 243 38.93 14.46 -17.00
N GLY A 244 40.14 14.80 -16.56
CA GLY A 244 40.38 15.59 -15.33
C GLY A 244 40.29 14.82 -14.01
N THR A 245 40.16 13.49 -14.05
CA THR A 245 40.00 12.64 -12.84
C THR A 245 41.30 12.33 -12.10
N SER A 246 42.48 12.58 -12.67
CA SER A 246 43.78 12.43 -12.00
C SER A 246 44.29 13.73 -11.36
N ASP A 247 43.96 14.89 -11.96
CA ASP A 247 44.64 16.15 -11.66
C ASP A 247 43.78 17.13 -10.85
N ALA A 248 42.44 16.96 -10.82
CA ALA A 248 41.51 17.88 -10.17
C ALA A 248 40.59 17.23 -9.11
N LEU A 249 40.53 15.90 -9.04
CA LEU A 249 39.67 15.13 -8.13
C LEU A 249 40.39 13.85 -7.70
N SER A 250 40.18 13.37 -6.48
CA SER A 250 40.44 11.95 -6.20
C SER A 250 39.19 11.14 -6.54
N ALA A 251 38.77 11.26 -7.79
CA ALA A 251 37.58 10.62 -8.32
C ALA A 251 37.75 9.10 -8.23
N GLU A 252 36.84 8.46 -7.51
CA GLU A 252 36.86 7.02 -7.33
C GLU A 252 35.50 6.41 -7.61
N GLU A 253 35.53 5.13 -7.97
CA GLU A 253 34.35 4.26 -7.94
C GLU A 253 33.16 4.74 -8.77
N PRO A 254 33.36 5.10 -10.05
CA PRO A 254 32.30 5.72 -10.83
C PRO A 254 31.11 4.78 -11.05
N LEU A 255 29.94 5.35 -10.81
CA LEU A 255 28.62 4.80 -11.13
C LEU A 255 28.08 5.52 -12.36
N TRP A 256 27.30 4.85 -13.19
CA TRP A 256 26.67 5.48 -14.35
C TRP A 256 25.30 4.88 -14.68
N TRP A 257 24.51 5.63 -15.44
CA TRP A 257 23.25 5.19 -16.06
C TRP A 257 22.91 6.01 -17.31
N SER A 258 22.01 5.49 -18.14
CA SER A 258 21.45 6.20 -19.29
C SER A 258 20.33 7.15 -18.86
N LEU A 259 20.32 8.34 -19.44
CA LEU A 259 19.27 9.35 -19.30
C LEU A 259 18.16 9.10 -20.35
N PRO A 260 16.98 9.74 -20.20
CA PRO A 260 15.90 9.62 -21.18
C PRO A 260 16.23 10.12 -22.60
N ASP A 261 17.31 10.90 -22.75
CA ASP A 261 17.78 11.47 -24.02
C ASP A 261 19.03 10.76 -24.59
N ASP A 262 19.22 9.49 -24.19
CA ASP A 262 20.32 8.60 -24.61
C ASP A 262 21.72 9.03 -24.17
N ARG A 263 21.86 10.16 -23.46
CA ARG A 263 23.15 10.52 -22.84
C ARG A 263 23.42 9.63 -21.64
N LEU A 264 24.71 9.42 -21.36
CA LEU A 264 25.13 8.73 -20.15
C LEU A 264 25.58 9.75 -19.11
N VAL A 265 25.14 9.55 -17.86
CA VAL A 265 25.65 10.31 -16.71
C VAL A 265 26.49 9.41 -15.83
N ALA A 266 27.65 9.91 -15.41
CA ALA A 266 28.52 9.27 -14.44
C ALA A 266 28.64 10.12 -13.18
N LEU A 267 28.61 9.45 -12.03
CA LEU A 267 28.81 10.02 -10.71
C LEU A 267 30.10 9.51 -10.09
N PHE A 268 30.82 10.42 -9.43
CA PHE A 268 32.10 10.13 -8.78
C PHE A 268 32.05 10.59 -7.32
N ARG A 269 32.54 9.75 -6.42
CA ARG A 269 32.87 10.21 -5.06
C ARG A 269 34.23 10.90 -5.08
N ASP A 270 34.43 11.88 -4.20
CA ASP A 270 35.70 12.57 -4.03
C ASP A 270 36.34 12.26 -2.67
N ASN A 271 37.46 11.55 -2.69
CA ASN A 271 38.22 11.23 -1.49
C ASN A 271 39.12 12.38 -0.97
N GLN A 272 39.17 13.54 -1.63
CA GLN A 272 39.88 14.72 -1.10
C GLN A 272 39.07 15.53 -0.08
N GLY A 273 37.85 15.09 0.23
CA GLY A 273 37.07 15.66 1.32
C GLY A 273 36.23 16.87 0.91
N SER A 274 35.92 17.06 -0.37
CA SER A 274 34.87 18.02 -0.77
C SER A 274 33.51 17.69 -0.15
N LYS A 275 33.28 16.40 0.18
CA LYS A 275 32.02 15.89 0.74
C LYS A 275 30.80 16.14 -0.16
N PHE A 276 31.04 16.25 -1.47
CA PHE A 276 30.02 16.34 -2.51
C PHE A 276 30.28 15.31 -3.60
N LEU A 277 29.22 14.89 -4.28
CA LEU A 277 29.33 14.10 -5.50
C LEU A 277 29.70 14.96 -6.69
N TYR A 278 30.45 14.36 -7.63
CA TYR A 278 30.77 14.95 -8.92
C TYR A 278 30.00 14.26 -10.03
N ARG A 279 29.66 15.00 -11.08
CA ARG A 279 28.91 14.51 -12.25
C ARG A 279 29.70 14.75 -13.53
N SER A 280 29.70 13.77 -14.43
CA SER A 280 30.18 13.87 -15.82
C SER A 280 29.11 13.32 -16.78
N ILE A 281 29.13 13.79 -18.03
CA ILE A 281 28.19 13.41 -19.08
C ILE A 281 28.96 12.88 -20.28
N SER A 282 28.44 11.85 -20.94
CA SER A 282 28.88 11.34 -22.23
C SER A 282 27.72 11.39 -23.23
N GLU A 283 28.01 11.83 -24.45
CA GLU A 283 27.05 11.93 -25.56
C GLU A 283 27.35 10.94 -26.69
N ASP A 284 28.41 10.14 -26.53
CA ASP A 284 28.92 9.20 -27.54
C ASP A 284 29.03 7.77 -26.99
N GLN A 285 28.08 7.42 -26.12
CA GLN A 285 27.95 6.08 -25.57
C GLN A 285 29.20 5.64 -24.80
N GLY A 286 29.73 6.54 -23.97
CA GLY A 286 30.79 6.27 -22.98
C GLY A 286 32.21 6.40 -23.50
N ARG A 287 32.42 6.84 -24.75
CA ARG A 287 33.74 6.94 -25.38
C ARG A 287 34.46 8.24 -25.05
N THR A 288 33.72 9.32 -24.82
CA THR A 288 34.21 10.58 -24.29
C THR A 288 33.31 11.07 -23.16
N TRP A 289 33.92 11.78 -22.21
CA TRP A 289 33.27 12.26 -20.99
C TRP A 289 33.65 13.70 -20.72
N THR A 290 32.68 14.52 -20.34
CA THR A 290 32.95 15.89 -19.88
C THR A 290 33.80 15.89 -18.61
N ARG A 291 34.52 16.99 -18.35
CA ARG A 291 35.24 17.14 -17.08
C ARG A 291 34.24 17.06 -15.91
N PRO A 292 34.45 16.20 -14.90
CA PRO A 292 33.51 16.10 -13.79
C PRO A 292 33.35 17.44 -13.05
N ILE A 293 32.11 17.82 -12.80
CA ILE A 293 31.73 19.05 -12.10
C ILE A 293 31.18 18.71 -10.71
N ARG A 294 31.51 19.53 -9.71
CA ARG A 294 31.02 19.36 -8.33
C ARG A 294 29.53 19.65 -8.29
N THR A 295 28.73 18.78 -7.68
CA THR A 295 27.29 19.01 -7.48
C THR A 295 26.98 19.54 -6.07
N ASN A 296 25.72 19.84 -5.78
CA ASN A 296 25.25 20.13 -4.42
C ASN A 296 24.83 18.87 -3.63
N PHE A 297 24.97 17.65 -4.17
CA PHE A 297 24.57 16.43 -3.48
C PHE A 297 25.65 15.99 -2.46
N PRO A 298 25.33 15.90 -1.16
CA PRO A 298 26.32 15.60 -0.13
C PRO A 298 26.70 14.11 -0.09
N ASP A 299 27.95 13.81 0.29
CA ASP A 299 28.46 12.43 0.37
C ASP A 299 29.48 12.20 1.51
N ALA A 300 29.41 11.03 2.12
CA ALA A 300 30.27 10.57 3.20
C ALA A 300 31.62 9.99 2.74
N THR A 301 32.06 10.24 1.51
CA THR A 301 33.20 9.55 0.86
C THR A 301 33.00 8.04 0.88
N SER A 302 31.79 7.60 0.48
CA SER A 302 31.36 6.20 0.49
C SER A 302 30.97 5.74 -0.91
N LYS A 303 30.85 4.42 -1.10
CA LYS A 303 30.29 3.88 -2.33
C LYS A 303 28.79 4.22 -2.39
N LEU A 304 28.30 4.54 -3.59
CA LEU A 304 26.90 4.81 -3.90
C LEU A 304 26.40 3.80 -4.94
N PHE A 305 25.09 3.60 -5.04
CA PHE A 305 24.49 2.80 -6.10
C PHE A 305 23.21 3.44 -6.60
N GLY A 306 22.95 3.32 -7.90
CA GLY A 306 21.78 3.91 -8.53
C GLY A 306 21.38 3.13 -9.76
N LEU A 307 20.09 3.20 -10.04
CA LEU A 307 19.44 2.52 -11.14
C LEU A 307 18.19 3.29 -11.55
N ARG A 308 17.78 3.07 -12.80
CA ARG A 308 16.45 3.42 -13.29
C ARG A 308 15.50 2.28 -12.92
N LEU A 309 14.37 2.62 -12.32
CA LEU A 309 13.29 1.70 -11.98
C LEU A 309 12.42 1.41 -13.21
N SER A 310 11.61 0.34 -13.15
CA SER A 310 10.68 -0.03 -14.22
C SER A 310 9.61 1.02 -14.50
N ASP A 311 9.24 1.83 -13.50
CA ASP A 311 8.31 2.96 -13.64
C ASP A 311 8.95 4.22 -14.27
N GLY A 312 10.23 4.16 -14.60
CA GLY A 312 10.97 5.24 -15.26
C GLY A 312 11.71 6.18 -14.32
N ARG A 313 11.44 6.17 -13.01
CA ARG A 313 12.16 6.97 -12.02
C ARG A 313 13.59 6.47 -11.83
N TYR A 314 14.43 7.31 -11.25
CA TYR A 314 15.80 6.99 -10.85
C TYR A 314 15.92 7.05 -9.34
N VAL A 315 16.62 6.05 -8.78
CA VAL A 315 16.96 6.05 -7.36
C VAL A 315 18.47 6.07 -7.16
N LEU A 316 18.91 6.78 -6.14
CA LEU A 316 20.31 6.86 -5.72
C LEU A 316 20.42 6.53 -4.24
N ILE A 317 21.05 5.39 -3.93
CA ILE A 317 21.31 4.90 -2.58
C ILE A 317 22.74 5.26 -2.21
N SER A 318 22.92 6.03 -1.14
CA SER A 318 24.25 6.50 -0.73
C SER A 318 24.34 6.75 0.77
N ASN A 319 25.54 6.97 1.27
CA ASN A 319 25.72 7.59 2.58
C ASN A 319 25.81 9.10 2.37
N SER A 320 24.67 9.78 2.27
CA SER A 320 24.68 11.20 1.91
C SER A 320 25.13 12.12 3.06
N ASN A 321 25.25 11.62 4.30
CA ASN A 321 25.70 12.42 5.44
C ASN A 321 27.23 12.67 5.39
N PRO A 322 27.70 13.90 5.16
CA PRO A 322 29.13 14.19 4.97
C PRO A 322 29.98 13.89 6.22
N ARG A 323 29.33 13.82 7.39
CA ARG A 323 29.96 13.62 8.71
C ARG A 323 30.32 12.16 8.99
N ALA A 324 29.56 11.20 8.46
CA ALA A 324 29.74 9.78 8.76
C ALA A 324 29.06 8.89 7.72
N ARG A 325 29.52 7.64 7.58
CA ARG A 325 28.84 6.58 6.82
C ARG A 325 27.62 6.05 7.58
N ASN A 326 26.72 6.96 7.91
CA ASN A 326 25.51 6.76 8.70
C ASN A 326 24.64 8.03 8.57
N PRO A 327 23.38 7.94 8.11
CA PRO A 327 22.69 6.74 7.63
C PRO A 327 23.08 6.31 6.21
N LEU A 328 22.52 5.18 5.77
CA LEU A 328 22.28 4.89 4.36
C LEU A 328 20.94 5.54 3.97
N THR A 329 20.94 6.30 2.89
CA THR A 329 19.79 7.05 2.38
C THR A 329 19.44 6.60 0.97
N ILE A 330 18.22 6.94 0.53
CA ILE A 330 17.76 6.83 -0.85
C ILE A 330 17.25 8.17 -1.33
N ALA A 331 17.68 8.60 -2.51
CA ALA A 331 17.18 9.78 -3.19
C ALA A 331 16.42 9.40 -4.46
N ILE A 332 15.39 10.17 -4.82
CA ILE A 332 14.51 9.88 -5.97
C ILE A 332 14.50 11.04 -6.96
N SER A 333 14.58 10.70 -8.25
CA SER A 333 14.61 11.63 -9.39
C SER A 333 13.72 11.12 -10.52
N ASP A 334 13.03 12.04 -11.22
CA ASP A 334 12.24 11.71 -12.40
C ASP A 334 13.08 11.72 -13.69
N ASP A 335 14.18 12.48 -13.69
CA ASP A 335 15.00 12.77 -14.88
C ASP A 335 16.40 12.15 -14.82
N GLY A 336 16.79 11.56 -13.69
CA GLY A 336 18.11 10.98 -13.48
C GLY A 336 19.23 12.00 -13.29
N LEU A 337 18.92 13.30 -13.17
CA LEU A 337 19.88 14.39 -13.00
C LEU A 337 19.65 15.18 -11.72
N VAL A 338 18.40 15.45 -11.35
CA VAL A 338 18.00 16.22 -10.18
C VAL A 338 17.07 15.38 -9.29
N PHE A 339 17.52 15.14 -8.07
CA PHE A 339 16.82 14.37 -7.06
C PHE A 339 16.00 15.30 -6.16
N LYS A 340 14.70 15.02 -6.03
CA LYS A 340 13.75 15.90 -5.34
C LYS A 340 13.43 15.45 -3.90
N GLN A 341 13.71 14.19 -3.60
CA GLN A 341 13.43 13.55 -2.32
C GLN A 341 14.70 12.88 -1.79
N LEU A 342 14.83 12.81 -0.47
CA LEU A 342 15.88 12.08 0.24
C LEU A 342 15.27 11.44 1.49
N ALA A 343 15.44 10.14 1.64
CA ALA A 343 14.84 9.36 2.71
C ALA A 343 15.86 8.46 3.40
N TRP A 344 15.61 8.14 4.66
CA TRP A 344 16.42 7.23 5.47
C TRP A 344 16.07 5.78 5.14
N LEU A 345 17.08 4.92 4.91
CA LEU A 345 16.87 3.48 4.77
C LEU A 345 17.23 2.73 6.05
N VAL A 346 18.48 2.87 6.48
CA VAL A 346 19.03 2.18 7.65
C VAL A 346 20.19 2.99 8.22
N GLY A 347 20.38 2.96 9.53
CA GLY A 347 21.45 3.71 10.18
C GLY A 347 21.60 3.38 11.66
N GLY A 348 22.12 4.33 12.43
CA GLY A 348 22.50 4.16 13.84
C GLY A 348 23.87 3.50 14.03
N ARG A 349 24.56 3.16 12.95
CA ARG A 349 25.90 2.54 12.92
C ARG A 349 26.55 2.76 11.56
N HIS A 350 27.83 2.38 11.44
CA HIS A 350 28.53 2.37 10.16
C HIS A 350 27.85 1.39 9.19
N VAL A 351 27.36 1.91 8.07
CA VAL A 351 26.77 1.12 6.97
C VAL A 351 27.34 1.61 5.65
N ASP A 352 27.79 0.73 4.77
CA ASP A 352 28.41 1.14 3.51
C ASP A 352 28.28 0.11 2.38
N TYR A 353 28.74 0.50 1.19
CA TYR A 353 28.78 -0.35 -0.01
C TYR A 353 27.41 -0.92 -0.43
N PRO A 354 26.42 -0.05 -0.71
CA PRO A 354 25.15 -0.47 -1.25
C PRO A 354 25.28 -1.03 -2.68
N HIS A 355 24.42 -1.98 -3.01
CA HIS A 355 24.07 -2.40 -4.36
C HIS A 355 22.61 -2.80 -4.39
N ALA A 356 21.88 -2.47 -5.45
CA ALA A 356 20.46 -2.78 -5.53
C ALA A 356 20.05 -3.44 -6.84
N ILE A 357 18.95 -4.19 -6.79
CA ILE A 357 18.20 -4.64 -7.96
C ILE A 357 16.72 -4.41 -7.71
N GLU A 358 15.99 -4.13 -8.78
CA GLU A 358 14.53 -4.19 -8.78
C GLU A 358 14.10 -5.57 -9.28
N HIS A 359 13.19 -6.21 -8.54
CA HIS A 359 12.54 -7.43 -8.98
C HIS A 359 11.24 -7.65 -8.23
N ASP A 360 10.20 -8.16 -8.90
CA ASP A 360 8.92 -8.56 -8.30
C ASP A 360 8.27 -7.46 -7.42
N GLY A 361 8.24 -6.22 -7.94
CA GLY A 361 7.68 -5.06 -7.23
C GLY A 361 8.48 -4.59 -6.01
N HIS A 362 9.70 -5.10 -5.82
CA HIS A 362 10.58 -4.74 -4.71
C HIS A 362 11.93 -4.21 -5.20
N LEU A 363 12.47 -3.24 -4.46
CA LEU A 363 13.87 -2.83 -4.51
C LEU A 363 14.63 -3.58 -3.41
N LEU A 364 15.53 -4.47 -3.80
CA LEU A 364 16.44 -5.18 -2.90
C LEU A 364 17.75 -4.39 -2.81
N VAL A 365 18.18 -4.00 -1.61
CA VAL A 365 19.39 -3.20 -1.36
C VAL A 365 20.33 -3.99 -0.47
N ALA A 366 21.39 -4.56 -1.02
CA ALA A 366 22.46 -5.20 -0.25
C ALA A 366 23.49 -4.17 0.22
N PHE A 367 23.93 -4.24 1.46
CA PHE A 367 24.93 -3.35 2.05
C PHE A 367 25.74 -4.06 3.14
N ALA A 368 26.86 -3.45 3.54
CA ALA A 368 27.73 -3.97 4.58
C ALA A 368 27.47 -3.26 5.91
N GLY A 369 27.24 -4.05 6.96
CA GLY A 369 27.07 -3.56 8.32
C GLY A 369 28.39 -3.56 9.08
N GLY A 370 28.96 -2.38 9.32
CA GLY A 370 30.25 -2.23 10.00
C GLY A 370 31.41 -2.98 9.33
N LYS A 371 31.27 -3.33 8.04
CA LYS A 371 32.17 -4.23 7.30
C LYS A 371 32.29 -5.63 7.89
N GLN A 372 31.29 -6.10 8.64
CA GLN A 372 31.31 -7.40 9.31
C GLN A 372 30.07 -8.24 9.01
N SER A 373 28.98 -7.62 8.58
CA SER A 373 27.80 -8.30 8.09
C SER A 373 27.49 -7.92 6.65
N VAL A 374 26.86 -8.85 5.93
CA VAL A 374 26.18 -8.57 4.66
C VAL A 374 24.69 -8.63 4.91
N GLU A 375 24.03 -7.56 4.54
CA GLU A 375 22.64 -7.31 4.88
C GLU A 375 21.89 -6.87 3.62
N ILE A 376 20.60 -7.18 3.56
CA ILE A 376 19.71 -6.84 2.45
C ILE A 376 18.47 -6.17 3.02
N LEU A 377 18.14 -4.98 2.51
CA LEU A 377 16.82 -4.39 2.68
C LEU A 377 15.95 -4.81 1.51
N ARG A 378 14.73 -5.26 1.78
CA ARG A 378 13.70 -5.51 0.78
C ARG A 378 12.63 -4.44 0.95
N ILE A 379 12.63 -3.47 0.03
CA ILE A 379 11.76 -2.30 0.02
C ILE A 379 10.68 -2.54 -1.04
N LYS A 380 9.40 -2.42 -0.71
CA LYS A 380 8.35 -2.41 -1.73
C LYS A 380 8.43 -1.11 -2.53
N LEU A 381 8.31 -1.16 -3.86
CA LEU A 381 8.38 0.06 -4.67
C LEU A 381 7.32 1.10 -4.26
N SER A 382 6.13 0.66 -3.85
CA SER A 382 5.07 1.54 -3.33
C SER A 382 5.47 2.34 -2.09
N GLN A 383 6.48 1.89 -1.31
CA GLN A 383 7.00 2.64 -0.16
C GLN A 383 7.82 3.86 -0.59
N LEU A 384 8.34 3.85 -1.82
CA LEU A 384 9.01 5.02 -2.39
C LEU A 384 8.01 6.12 -2.77
N ASP A 385 6.77 5.75 -3.13
CA ASP A 385 5.70 6.69 -3.48
C ASP A 385 5.16 7.45 -2.27
N ALA A 386 5.22 6.81 -1.09
CA ALA A 386 4.78 7.38 0.17
C ALA A 386 5.78 8.39 0.80
N ILE A 387 6.96 8.58 0.20
CA ILE A 387 7.98 9.50 0.72
C ILE A 387 7.49 10.94 0.59
N THR A 388 7.08 11.52 1.72
CA THR A 388 6.74 12.95 1.83
C THR A 388 7.88 13.67 2.54
N MET A 389 8.44 14.70 1.89
CA MET A 389 9.51 15.50 2.50
C MET A 389 8.93 16.53 3.47
N PRO A 390 9.56 16.76 4.64
CA PRO A 390 9.08 17.72 5.63
C PRO A 390 9.15 19.15 5.10
N SER A 391 8.14 19.96 5.38
CA SER A 391 8.17 21.41 5.15
C SER A 391 9.35 22.03 5.91
N SER A 392 10.18 22.88 5.28
CA SER A 392 11.34 23.49 5.92
C SER A 392 10.98 24.19 7.23
N VAL A 393 11.52 23.70 8.36
CA VAL A 393 11.35 24.32 9.68
C VAL A 393 12.38 25.43 9.85
N LYS A 394 11.93 26.69 9.92
CA LYS A 394 12.69 27.75 10.61
C LYS A 394 12.51 27.57 12.12
N SER A 395 13.63 27.48 12.82
CA SER A 395 13.80 27.28 14.27
C SER A 395 13.26 28.44 15.11
N GLU A 396 12.50 28.17 16.18
CA GLU A 396 12.87 28.44 17.61
C GLU A 396 11.83 27.91 18.63
N MET A 397 12.36 27.36 19.75
CA MET A 397 11.84 26.78 21.03
C MET A 397 10.37 27.00 21.49
N ALA A 398 9.68 26.11 22.22
CA ALA A 398 10.09 25.21 23.34
C ALA A 398 9.16 23.97 23.54
N LEU A 399 9.68 22.91 24.21
CA LEU A 399 8.95 21.75 24.80
C LEU A 399 9.08 21.81 26.36
N PRO A 400 8.36 21.04 27.25
CA PRO A 400 7.53 19.81 27.08
C PRO A 400 6.20 19.84 27.97
N PRO A 401 5.41 18.77 28.33
CA PRO A 401 5.70 17.33 28.51
C PRO A 401 4.87 16.32 27.66
N ILE A 402 5.42 15.09 27.62
CA ILE A 402 5.02 13.90 26.85
C ILE A 402 3.73 13.27 27.39
N GLY A 403 2.88 12.74 26.49
CA GLY A 403 1.97 11.64 26.85
C GLY A 403 0.94 11.26 25.79
N ALA A 404 1.27 10.32 24.89
CA ALA A 404 0.34 9.29 24.43
C ALA A 404 1.12 8.17 23.71
N SER A 405 1.04 7.00 24.32
CA SER A 405 1.48 5.65 23.93
C SER A 405 2.04 5.42 22.52
N ARG A 406 3.29 4.96 22.48
CA ARG A 406 3.83 4.11 21.40
C ARG A 406 3.18 2.73 21.50
N SER A 407 2.48 2.30 20.46
CA SER A 407 2.14 0.89 20.26
C SER A 407 3.26 0.18 19.49
N LYS A 408 3.76 -0.91 20.06
CA LYS A 408 4.69 -1.89 19.48
C LYS A 408 3.87 -2.94 18.72
N THR A 409 4.36 -3.46 17.59
CA THR A 409 4.91 -4.83 17.48
C THR A 409 5.26 -5.21 16.03
N THR A 410 6.52 -5.62 15.81
CA THR A 410 6.81 -6.98 15.33
C THR A 410 7.85 -7.55 16.29
N ASP A 411 7.62 -8.78 16.76
CA ASP A 411 8.15 -9.32 18.01
C ASP A 411 9.67 -9.55 18.03
N TRP A 412 10.39 -8.48 18.32
CA TRP A 412 11.75 -8.52 18.82
C TRP A 412 11.74 -8.30 20.33
N ILE A 413 12.19 -9.31 21.05
CA ILE A 413 12.52 -9.21 22.47
C ILE A 413 14.02 -9.43 22.57
N ASP A 414 14.76 -8.34 22.68
CA ASP A 414 16.17 -8.39 23.04
C ASP A 414 16.28 -8.81 24.50
N LEU A 415 16.72 -10.04 24.72
CA LEU A 415 16.90 -10.61 26.06
C LEU A 415 18.15 -10.09 26.76
N GLY A 416 18.91 -9.18 26.13
CA GLY A 416 20.07 -8.51 26.70
C GLY A 416 21.30 -9.41 26.84
N GLU A 417 22.37 -8.83 27.38
CA GLU A 417 23.68 -9.49 27.54
C GLU A 417 23.62 -10.81 28.35
N GLU A 418 24.59 -11.68 28.06
CA GLU A 418 24.86 -13.01 28.63
C GLU A 418 24.36 -13.24 30.07
N GLY A 419 23.47 -14.23 30.28
CA GLY A 419 23.03 -14.71 31.60
C GLY A 419 21.67 -14.24 32.13
N LYS A 420 20.75 -13.84 31.25
CA LYS A 420 19.41 -13.35 31.62
C LYS A 420 18.32 -14.43 31.52
N THR A 421 17.34 -14.33 32.41
CA THR A 421 16.14 -15.19 32.47
C THR A 421 14.98 -14.52 31.74
N LEU A 422 14.22 -15.28 30.97
CA LEU A 422 12.98 -14.86 30.33
C LEU A 422 11.78 -15.56 30.98
N TYR A 423 10.70 -14.82 31.18
CA TYR A 423 9.40 -15.38 31.52
C TYR A 423 8.43 -15.22 30.33
N VAL A 424 7.67 -16.27 30.04
CA VAL A 424 6.61 -16.29 29.03
C VAL A 424 5.31 -16.72 29.72
N ALA A 425 4.25 -15.94 29.50
CA ALA A 425 2.88 -16.31 29.81
C ALA A 425 2.16 -16.67 28.52
N ALA A 426 1.34 -17.72 28.55
CA ALA A 426 0.45 -18.07 27.44
C ALA A 426 -0.80 -18.75 27.99
N ASP A 427 -1.94 -18.50 27.35
CA ASP A 427 -3.15 -19.27 27.61
C ASP A 427 -3.15 -20.49 26.68
N LEU A 428 -3.27 -21.68 27.27
CA LEU A 428 -3.37 -22.95 26.57
C LEU A 428 -4.83 -23.44 26.58
N ILE A 429 -5.45 -23.52 25.41
CA ILE A 429 -6.68 -24.26 25.13
C ILE A 429 -6.27 -25.65 24.64
N VAL A 430 -6.55 -26.69 25.42
CA VAL A 430 -6.22 -28.07 25.04
C VAL A 430 -7.09 -28.47 23.84
N PRO A 431 -6.49 -28.79 22.68
CA PRO A 431 -7.26 -29.10 21.49
C PRO A 431 -8.22 -30.28 21.68
N GLU A 432 -9.42 -30.19 21.11
CA GLU A 432 -10.34 -31.33 20.99
C GLU A 432 -9.84 -32.27 19.87
N HIS A 433 -9.90 -33.58 20.14
CA HIS A 433 -9.50 -34.73 19.31
C HIS A 433 -8.87 -34.46 17.92
N GLY A 434 -7.63 -34.95 17.72
CA GLY A 434 -6.99 -35.03 16.39
C GLY A 434 -6.24 -33.78 15.93
N LYS A 435 -6.00 -32.80 16.81
CA LYS A 435 -5.26 -31.57 16.50
C LYS A 435 -4.08 -31.39 17.46
N ARG A 436 -2.91 -31.03 16.90
CA ARG A 436 -1.69 -30.68 17.67
C ARG A 436 -1.55 -29.16 17.73
N ALA A 437 -1.00 -28.65 18.83
CA ALA A 437 -0.64 -27.24 18.95
C ALA A 437 0.79 -27.08 19.47
N THR A 438 1.50 -26.06 18.95
CA THR A 438 2.88 -25.77 19.35
C THR A 438 3.13 -24.29 19.59
N LEU A 439 3.87 -23.96 20.64
CA LEU A 439 4.42 -22.63 20.97
C LEU A 439 5.94 -22.75 20.92
N SER A 440 6.64 -21.98 20.07
CA SER A 440 8.11 -22.05 19.98
C SER A 440 8.80 -20.71 20.27
N LEU A 441 9.96 -20.78 20.92
CA LEU A 441 10.93 -19.69 21.02
C LEU A 441 12.14 -20.08 20.17
N ALA A 442 12.60 -19.18 19.31
CA ALA A 442 13.70 -19.42 18.40
C ALA A 442 14.84 -18.41 18.58
N THR A 443 16.00 -18.74 18.05
CA THR A 443 17.11 -17.80 17.90
C THR A 443 16.88 -16.87 16.71
N THR A 444 17.73 -15.85 16.57
CA THR A 444 17.67 -14.85 15.48
C THR A 444 17.73 -15.47 14.08
N ASN A 445 18.36 -16.62 13.94
CA ASN A 445 18.47 -17.41 12.70
C ASN A 445 17.29 -18.39 12.49
N GLY A 446 16.24 -18.34 13.31
CA GLY A 446 15.03 -19.17 13.16
C GLY A 446 15.12 -20.59 13.73
N GLU A 447 16.23 -20.97 14.36
CA GLU A 447 16.37 -22.28 15.01
C GLU A 447 15.49 -22.36 16.27
N LYS A 448 14.56 -23.32 16.31
CA LYS A 448 13.65 -23.55 17.45
C LYS A 448 14.44 -24.01 18.67
N ARG A 449 14.45 -23.19 19.71
CA ARG A 449 15.16 -23.43 20.97
C ARG A 449 14.25 -23.93 22.07
N VAL A 450 13.09 -23.34 22.23
CA VAL A 450 12.05 -23.84 23.12
C VAL A 450 10.89 -24.25 22.25
N VAL A 451 10.35 -25.45 22.45
CA VAL A 451 9.11 -25.87 21.81
C VAL A 451 8.22 -26.46 22.88
N LEU A 452 7.10 -25.82 23.14
CA LEU A 452 5.99 -26.42 23.85
C LEU A 452 5.05 -27.02 22.84
N SER A 453 4.64 -28.25 23.08
CA SER A 453 3.72 -28.97 22.22
C SER A 453 2.65 -29.66 23.07
N ILE A 454 1.43 -29.66 22.56
CA ILE A 454 0.37 -30.53 23.06
C ILE A 454 -0.12 -31.39 21.90
N ASP A 455 -0.11 -32.71 22.11
CA ASP A 455 -0.53 -33.66 21.09
C ASP A 455 -2.05 -33.91 21.12
N GLU A 456 -2.48 -34.78 20.22
CA GLU A 456 -3.89 -35.13 19.99
C GLU A 456 -4.54 -35.87 21.17
N GLN A 457 -3.73 -36.35 22.11
CA GLN A 457 -4.17 -37.02 23.34
C GLN A 457 -4.13 -36.08 24.54
N GLY A 458 -3.77 -34.81 24.36
CA GLY A 458 -3.61 -33.82 25.44
C GLY A 458 -2.28 -33.95 26.19
N GLN A 459 -1.30 -34.68 25.66
CA GLN A 459 0.01 -34.82 26.27
C GLN A 459 0.83 -33.55 26.06
N LEU A 460 1.16 -32.84 27.15
CA LEU A 460 2.06 -31.70 27.09
C LEU A 460 3.51 -32.20 27.02
N ALA A 461 4.32 -31.60 26.15
CA ALA A 461 5.76 -31.83 26.08
C ALA A 461 6.50 -30.49 25.87
N ALA A 462 7.70 -30.42 26.43
CA ALA A 462 8.57 -29.26 26.35
C ALA A 462 9.96 -29.68 25.84
N SER A 463 10.38 -29.09 24.73
CA SER A 463 11.70 -29.29 24.15
C SER A 463 12.58 -28.09 24.43
N LEU A 464 13.80 -28.33 24.90
CA LEU A 464 14.88 -27.37 24.95
C LEU A 464 15.97 -27.86 24.00
N PHE A 465 16.04 -27.20 22.85
CA PHE A 465 16.83 -27.60 21.71
C PHE A 465 16.49 -29.04 21.25
N ARG A 466 17.46 -29.96 21.20
CA ARG A 466 17.26 -31.35 20.74
C ARG A 466 16.68 -32.27 21.82
N GLU A 467 16.69 -31.84 23.08
CA GLU A 467 16.23 -32.63 24.21
C GLU A 467 14.76 -32.30 24.54
N SER A 468 13.95 -33.31 24.80
CA SER A 468 12.53 -33.14 25.11
C SER A 468 12.15 -33.83 26.41
N VAL A 469 11.31 -33.17 27.21
CA VAL A 469 10.69 -33.73 28.41
C VAL A 469 9.18 -33.80 28.23
N THR A 470 8.58 -34.90 28.67
CA THR A 470 7.13 -35.13 28.61
C THR A 470 6.50 -34.77 29.97
N GLY A 471 5.42 -34.00 29.94
CA GLY A 471 4.70 -33.52 31.12
C GLY A 471 3.43 -34.30 31.44
N PRO A 472 2.46 -33.68 32.14
CA PRO A 472 1.17 -34.30 32.42
C PRO A 472 0.28 -34.34 31.17
N LYS A 473 -0.68 -35.26 31.19
CA LYS A 473 -1.76 -35.34 30.20
C LYS A 473 -2.93 -34.47 30.66
N LEU A 474 -3.27 -33.44 29.86
CA LEU A 474 -4.36 -32.52 30.13
C LEU A 474 -5.66 -32.98 29.46
N ILE A 475 -6.80 -32.59 30.02
CA ILE A 475 -8.12 -32.99 29.51
C ILE A 475 -8.46 -32.14 28.27
N PRO A 476 -8.81 -32.72 27.12
CA PRO A 476 -9.26 -31.98 25.93
C PRO A 476 -10.39 -30.99 26.21
N GLY A 477 -10.36 -29.82 25.56
CA GLY A 477 -11.33 -28.75 25.74
C GLY A 477 -11.13 -27.88 26.99
N THR A 478 -10.26 -28.29 27.93
CA THR A 478 -9.94 -27.48 29.11
C THR A 478 -8.96 -26.35 28.78
N ARG A 479 -9.06 -25.26 29.53
CA ARG A 479 -8.13 -24.13 29.45
C ARG A 479 -7.14 -24.18 30.62
N HIS A 480 -5.94 -23.68 30.39
CA HIS A 480 -4.88 -23.55 31.40
C HIS A 480 -4.08 -22.28 31.11
N SER A 481 -3.61 -21.60 32.15
CA SER A 481 -2.60 -20.55 31.97
C SER A 481 -1.22 -21.13 32.25
N LEU A 482 -0.26 -20.84 31.38
CA LEU A 482 1.11 -21.34 31.47
C LEU A 482 2.05 -20.23 31.92
N LEU A 483 2.92 -20.55 32.88
CA LEU A 483 4.12 -19.76 33.19
C LEU A 483 5.34 -20.56 32.75
N ILE A 484 6.17 -19.97 31.91
CA ILE A 484 7.34 -20.61 31.34
C ILE A 484 8.56 -19.76 31.70
N ARG A 485 9.56 -20.37 32.33
CA ARG A 485 10.84 -19.73 32.65
C ARG A 485 11.93 -20.34 31.79
N VAL A 486 12.63 -19.49 31.05
CA VAL A 486 13.75 -19.88 30.20
C VAL A 486 14.99 -19.15 30.67
N HIS A 487 15.97 -19.89 31.17
CA HIS A 487 17.26 -19.35 31.56
C HIS A 487 18.31 -19.86 30.59
N SER A 488 18.97 -18.95 29.86
CA SER A 488 20.01 -19.30 28.90
C SER A 488 21.36 -18.71 29.28
N HIS A 489 22.41 -19.54 29.22
CA HIS A 489 23.73 -19.16 29.70
C HIS A 489 24.84 -19.87 28.91
N ARG A 490 25.95 -19.17 28.61
CA ARG A 490 27.05 -19.73 27.80
C ARG A 490 27.94 -20.73 28.55
N LYS A 491 27.95 -20.68 29.89
CA LYS A 491 28.87 -21.49 30.72
C LYS A 491 28.16 -22.57 31.54
N THR A 492 26.83 -22.58 31.56
CA THR A 492 26.02 -23.57 32.27
C THR A 492 24.91 -24.05 31.34
N PRO A 493 24.39 -25.28 31.51
CA PRO A 493 23.27 -25.74 30.71
C PRO A 493 22.08 -24.76 30.79
N ASP A 494 21.41 -24.57 29.66
CA ASP A 494 20.15 -23.85 29.59
C ASP A 494 19.09 -24.60 30.40
N GLU A 495 18.18 -23.85 31.01
CA GLU A 495 17.09 -24.37 31.83
C GLU A 495 15.75 -23.89 31.26
N LEU A 496 14.86 -24.84 30.97
CA LEU A 496 13.46 -24.59 30.61
C LEU A 496 12.56 -25.17 31.68
N ASN A 497 11.77 -24.32 32.32
CA ASN A 497 10.75 -24.74 33.27
C ASN A 497 9.35 -24.30 32.83
N VAL A 498 8.36 -25.15 33.08
CA VAL A 498 6.95 -24.89 32.76
C VAL A 498 6.10 -25.19 33.99
N GLN A 499 5.19 -24.26 34.32
CA GLN A 499 4.13 -24.44 35.30
C GLN A 499 2.78 -24.30 34.60
N ILE A 500 1.82 -25.10 35.07
CA ILE A 500 0.43 -25.09 34.62
C ILE A 500 -0.43 -24.56 35.77
N GLY A 501 -1.21 -23.52 35.52
CA GLY A 501 -2.14 -22.92 36.47
C GLY A 501 -3.57 -22.88 35.95
N SER A 502 -4.48 -22.39 36.80
CA SER A 502 -5.89 -22.19 36.47
C SER A 502 -6.06 -21.11 35.38
N PRO A 503 -7.08 -21.20 34.53
CA PRO A 503 -7.36 -20.18 33.52
C PRO A 503 -7.49 -18.76 34.09
N GLY A 504 -6.83 -17.80 33.45
CA GLY A 504 -7.00 -16.38 33.76
C GLY A 504 -6.20 -15.88 34.97
N GLU A 505 -5.50 -16.76 35.68
CA GLU A 505 -4.57 -16.40 36.75
C GLU A 505 -3.13 -16.64 36.29
N LEU A 506 -2.34 -15.57 36.21
CA LEU A 506 -0.91 -15.72 35.99
C LEU A 506 -0.27 -16.34 37.24
N PRO A 507 0.32 -17.56 37.17
CA PRO A 507 0.92 -18.19 38.34
C PRO A 507 2.08 -17.36 38.89
N ALA A 508 2.22 -17.27 40.21
CA ALA A 508 3.45 -16.78 40.83
C ALA A 508 4.59 -17.80 40.66
N GLU A 509 5.84 -17.35 40.72
CA GLU A 509 7.00 -18.24 40.56
C GLU A 509 6.98 -19.38 41.61
N PRO A 510 6.91 -20.65 41.18
CA PRO A 510 6.64 -21.76 42.08
C PRO A 510 7.92 -22.26 42.75
N LYS A 511 7.79 -22.87 43.92
CA LYS A 511 8.89 -23.60 44.57
C LYS A 511 9.25 -24.90 43.85
N SER A 512 8.33 -25.45 43.05
CA SER A 512 8.50 -26.69 42.28
C SER A 512 7.83 -26.57 40.92
N TRP A 513 8.57 -26.84 39.85
CA TRP A 513 8.10 -26.75 38.46
C TRP A 513 7.45 -28.06 37.98
N THR A 514 6.48 -27.96 37.07
CA THR A 514 5.75 -29.12 36.53
C THR A 514 6.56 -29.86 35.45
N LEU A 515 7.29 -29.12 34.62
CA LEU A 515 8.28 -29.67 33.70
C LEU A 515 9.58 -28.88 33.87
N SER A 516 10.72 -29.59 33.91
CA SER A 516 12.06 -29.00 33.89
C SER A 516 12.93 -29.75 32.87
N ASN A 517 13.62 -29.02 32.00
CA ASN A 517 14.62 -29.55 31.08
C ASN A 517 15.92 -28.74 31.24
N VAL A 518 16.99 -29.41 31.68
CA VAL A 518 18.29 -28.81 32.05
C VAL A 518 19.47 -29.39 31.25
N ASN A 519 19.20 -30.17 30.21
CA ASN A 519 20.24 -30.92 29.49
C ASN A 519 20.70 -30.25 28.19
N GLY A 520 20.18 -29.07 27.86
CA GLY A 520 20.54 -28.34 26.65
C GLY A 520 21.76 -27.43 26.86
N SER A 521 22.85 -27.65 26.13
CA SER A 521 23.94 -26.65 26.02
C SER A 521 23.87 -25.98 24.65
N SER A 522 23.88 -24.65 24.65
CA SER A 522 23.43 -23.86 23.53
C SER A 522 24.33 -22.61 23.42
N ASN A 523 25.20 -22.56 22.40
CA ASN A 523 26.14 -21.43 22.20
C ASN A 523 25.47 -20.15 21.64
N ALA A 524 24.14 -20.02 21.71
CA ALA A 524 23.40 -18.98 21.00
C ALA A 524 22.49 -18.18 21.94
N ASN A 525 22.45 -16.86 21.73
CA ASN A 525 21.52 -15.97 22.43
C ASN A 525 20.10 -16.19 21.87
N LEU A 526 19.13 -16.45 22.75
CA LEU A 526 17.69 -16.43 22.43
C LEU A 526 17.30 -15.04 21.94
N ALA A 527 16.53 -14.94 20.85
CA ALA A 527 16.28 -13.62 20.24
C ALA A 527 14.94 -13.46 19.51
N ARG A 528 14.13 -14.52 19.40
CA ARG A 528 12.85 -14.45 18.71
C ARG A 528 11.81 -15.39 19.32
N VAL A 529 10.56 -14.98 19.32
CA VAL A 529 9.42 -15.89 19.56
C VAL A 529 8.86 -16.26 18.20
N VAL A 530 8.75 -17.55 17.93
CA VAL A 530 8.28 -18.06 16.64
C VAL A 530 7.12 -19.01 16.92
N LEU A 531 5.90 -18.52 16.79
CA LEU A 531 4.73 -19.39 16.77
C LEU A 531 4.63 -20.07 15.41
N HIS A 532 4.68 -21.40 15.39
CA HIS A 532 4.22 -22.18 14.26
C HIS A 532 2.90 -22.84 14.64
N CYS A 533 1.85 -22.52 13.89
CA CYS A 533 0.60 -23.24 13.88
C CYS A 533 0.58 -24.01 12.55
N ASP A 534 0.64 -25.33 12.57
CA ASP A 534 0.70 -26.15 11.35
C ASP A 534 -0.55 -26.05 10.46
N THR A 535 -1.60 -25.28 10.81
CA THR A 535 -2.90 -25.37 10.14
C THR A 535 -3.72 -24.08 9.93
N GLY A 536 -3.17 -22.88 10.14
CA GLY A 536 -3.91 -21.63 9.82
C GLY A 536 -5.24 -21.41 10.58
N LYS A 537 -5.54 -22.22 11.60
CA LYS A 537 -6.63 -22.01 12.57
C LYS A 537 -6.03 -21.91 13.96
N THR A 538 -6.65 -21.09 14.82
CA THR A 538 -6.25 -20.78 16.21
C THR A 538 -5.62 -21.99 16.90
N ALA A 539 -4.28 -22.01 16.96
CA ALA A 539 -3.56 -23.01 17.74
C ALA A 539 -3.88 -22.77 19.20
N GLY A 540 -3.87 -23.84 19.99
CA GLY A 540 -4.23 -23.81 21.39
C GLY A 540 -3.47 -22.81 22.26
N PHE A 541 -2.48 -22.06 21.77
CA PHE A 541 -1.77 -21.02 22.54
C PHE A 541 -2.25 -19.62 22.13
N GLU A 542 -2.84 -18.88 23.08
CA GLU A 542 -3.35 -17.51 22.92
C GLU A 542 -2.72 -16.57 23.98
N ASN A 543 -2.92 -15.25 23.82
CA ASN A 543 -2.47 -14.22 24.77
C ASN A 543 -1.01 -14.33 25.18
N VAL A 544 -0.13 -14.69 24.24
CA VAL A 544 1.30 -14.88 24.54
C VAL A 544 1.90 -13.54 24.94
N ARG A 545 2.45 -13.48 26.15
CA ARG A 545 3.12 -12.31 26.73
C ARG A 545 4.49 -12.72 27.23
N ILE A 546 5.43 -11.80 27.17
CA ILE A 546 6.83 -12.09 27.50
C ILE A 546 7.45 -10.91 28.23
N ALA A 547 8.21 -11.22 29.28
CA ALA A 547 8.86 -10.21 30.08
C ALA A 547 10.16 -10.72 30.72
N PRO A 548 11.11 -9.84 31.04
CA PRO A 548 12.38 -10.21 31.68
C PRO A 548 12.22 -10.68 33.15
N THR A 549 11.07 -10.41 33.77
CA THR A 549 10.72 -10.86 35.13
C THR A 549 9.27 -11.32 35.18
N CYS A 550 8.93 -12.20 36.13
CA CYS A 550 7.56 -12.68 36.32
C CYS A 550 6.57 -11.53 36.58
N ASP A 551 6.93 -10.55 37.42
CA ASP A 551 6.07 -9.40 37.73
C ASP A 551 5.78 -8.51 36.51
N ALA A 552 6.74 -8.41 35.59
CA ALA A 552 6.59 -7.59 34.40
C ALA A 552 5.63 -8.21 33.35
N LEU A 553 5.28 -9.49 33.47
CA LEU A 553 4.31 -10.14 32.58
C LEU A 553 2.89 -9.56 32.72
N VAL A 554 2.56 -9.02 33.89
CA VAL A 554 1.24 -8.41 34.14
C VAL A 554 0.98 -7.23 33.19
N ASN A 555 2.02 -6.46 32.86
CA ASN A 555 1.93 -5.26 32.02
C ASN A 555 2.54 -5.44 30.62
N ALA A 556 2.91 -6.67 30.24
CA ALA A 556 3.51 -6.95 28.94
C ALA A 556 2.46 -7.03 27.82
N ASN A 557 2.78 -6.45 26.66
CA ASN A 557 1.91 -6.50 25.48
C ASN A 557 1.74 -7.96 24.99
N VAL A 558 0.55 -8.27 24.46
CA VAL A 558 0.29 -9.53 23.76
C VAL A 558 0.99 -9.46 22.40
N ILE A 559 1.86 -10.41 22.14
CA ILE A 559 2.75 -10.38 20.97
C ILE A 559 2.22 -11.21 19.79
N ALA A 560 1.38 -12.22 20.03
CA ALA A 560 0.79 -12.98 18.94
C ALA A 560 -0.52 -13.68 19.33
N GLY A 561 -1.34 -13.96 18.30
CA GLY A 561 -2.71 -14.41 18.48
C GLY A 561 -3.61 -13.32 19.05
N ALA A 562 -3.29 -12.03 18.77
CA ALA A 562 -4.08 -10.90 19.20
C ALA A 562 -5.50 -11.08 18.69
N THR A 563 -6.36 -11.46 19.62
CA THR A 563 -7.77 -11.65 19.40
C THR A 563 -8.43 -10.45 20.05
N SER A 564 -9.19 -9.70 19.27
CA SER A 564 -10.07 -8.69 19.82
C SER A 564 -11.48 -9.26 19.81
N ASP A 565 -12.09 -9.34 20.98
CA ASP A 565 -13.46 -9.77 21.13
C ASP A 565 -14.34 -8.52 21.17
N ALA A 566 -15.39 -8.53 20.37
CA ALA A 566 -16.48 -7.57 20.44
C ALA A 566 -17.81 -8.31 20.51
N ASP A 567 -18.84 -7.64 21.03
CA ASP A 567 -20.20 -8.15 20.90
C ASP A 567 -20.63 -8.08 19.43
N VAL A 568 -20.40 -6.93 18.79
CA VAL A 568 -20.78 -6.67 17.40
C VAL A 568 -19.55 -6.25 16.58
N VAL A 569 -19.37 -6.83 15.40
CA VAL A 569 -18.32 -6.44 14.45
C VAL A 569 -18.98 -5.90 13.18
N VAL A 570 -18.72 -4.64 12.86
CA VAL A 570 -19.22 -3.99 11.65
C VAL A 570 -18.09 -3.89 10.63
N TYR A 571 -18.28 -4.44 9.44
CA TYR A 571 -17.35 -4.27 8.32
C TYR A 571 -17.93 -3.26 7.31
N GLY A 572 -17.22 -2.15 7.11
CA GLY A 572 -17.67 -0.99 6.35
C GLY A 572 -18.16 0.14 7.26
N GLY A 573 -17.44 1.26 7.25
CA GLY A 573 -17.76 2.54 7.89
C GLY A 573 -18.61 3.45 7.02
N THR A 574 -19.50 2.87 6.19
CA THR A 574 -20.55 3.61 5.46
C THR A 574 -21.56 4.22 6.43
N PRO A 575 -22.41 5.18 6.01
CA PRO A 575 -23.47 5.70 6.88
C PRO A 575 -24.35 4.61 7.51
N GLY A 576 -24.69 3.55 6.76
CA GLY A 576 -25.38 2.37 7.29
C GLY A 576 -24.58 1.60 8.34
N GLY A 577 -23.27 1.42 8.14
CA GLY A 577 -22.38 0.80 9.12
C GLY A 577 -22.24 1.61 10.40
N LEU A 578 -22.07 2.93 10.27
CA LEU A 578 -21.98 3.85 11.41
C LEU A 578 -23.29 3.90 12.20
N ALA A 579 -24.44 3.93 11.53
CA ALA A 579 -25.74 3.85 12.20
C ALA A 579 -25.92 2.51 12.96
N SER A 580 -25.42 1.41 12.39
CA SER A 580 -25.41 0.10 13.06
C SER A 580 -24.57 0.12 14.34
N ALA A 581 -23.36 0.67 14.25
CA ALA A 581 -22.43 0.76 15.37
C ALA A 581 -23.00 1.62 16.51
N ILE A 582 -23.55 2.79 16.18
CA ILE A 582 -24.18 3.70 17.14
C ILE A 582 -25.38 3.04 17.81
N ALA A 583 -26.27 2.40 17.04
CA ALA A 583 -27.45 1.73 17.59
C ALA A 583 -27.08 0.61 18.58
N ALA A 584 -26.11 -0.24 18.23
CA ALA A 584 -25.65 -1.31 19.10
C ALA A 584 -24.94 -0.77 20.37
N ALA A 585 -24.11 0.26 20.23
CA ALA A 585 -23.38 0.86 21.34
C ALA A 585 -24.30 1.56 22.35
N ARG A 586 -25.34 2.26 21.88
CA ARG A 586 -26.36 2.87 22.74
C ARG A 586 -27.14 1.85 23.59
N LEU A 587 -27.26 0.63 23.07
CA LEU A 587 -27.84 -0.51 23.78
C LEU A 587 -26.80 -1.30 24.59
N GLY A 588 -25.61 -0.73 24.80
CA GLY A 588 -24.59 -1.24 25.71
C GLY A 588 -23.64 -2.29 25.14
N ARG A 589 -23.65 -2.54 23.82
CA ARG A 589 -22.74 -3.51 23.18
C ARG A 589 -21.36 -2.91 22.92
N GLN A 590 -20.32 -3.73 23.06
CA GLN A 590 -18.98 -3.39 22.57
C GLN A 590 -18.90 -3.65 21.06
N VAL A 591 -18.51 -2.64 20.29
CA VAL A 591 -18.51 -2.65 18.84
C VAL A 591 -17.11 -2.40 18.29
N ILE A 592 -16.70 -3.20 17.30
CA ILE A 592 -15.55 -2.90 16.45
C ILE A 592 -16.04 -2.61 15.04
N VAL A 593 -15.72 -1.43 14.52
CA VAL A 593 -15.94 -1.04 13.12
C VAL A 593 -14.63 -1.20 12.37
N VAL A 594 -14.63 -1.95 11.28
CA VAL A 594 -13.47 -2.16 10.39
C VAL A 594 -13.75 -1.40 9.10
N GLU A 595 -12.93 -0.39 8.81
CA GLU A 595 -13.09 0.50 7.66
C GLU A 595 -11.82 0.43 6.77
N PRO A 596 -11.94 -0.01 5.50
CA PRO A 596 -10.81 -0.12 4.58
C PRO A 596 -10.12 1.23 4.26
N ASN A 597 -10.85 2.34 4.28
CA ASN A 597 -10.32 3.68 4.04
C ASN A 597 -9.79 4.34 5.32
N LEU A 598 -9.07 5.45 5.15
CA LEU A 598 -8.65 6.32 6.26
C LEU A 598 -9.75 7.29 6.72
N HIS A 599 -10.86 7.31 6.02
CA HIS A 599 -12.01 8.17 6.26
C HIS A 599 -13.25 7.32 6.52
N ILE A 600 -14.19 7.85 7.31
CA ILE A 600 -15.47 7.20 7.59
C ILE A 600 -16.63 7.97 6.95
N GLY A 601 -17.81 7.35 6.86
CA GLY A 601 -19.03 7.97 6.36
C GLY A 601 -19.28 7.79 4.85
N GLY A 602 -18.47 6.97 4.18
CA GLY A 602 -18.69 6.54 2.80
C GLY A 602 -18.91 7.69 1.81
N MET A 603 -19.94 7.60 0.97
CA MET A 603 -20.21 8.62 -0.05
C MET A 603 -20.57 9.99 0.55
N THR A 604 -21.28 10.04 1.68
CA THR A 604 -21.69 11.29 2.34
C THR A 604 -20.49 12.16 2.73
N THR A 605 -19.35 11.54 3.04
CA THR A 605 -18.09 12.22 3.35
C THR A 605 -17.13 12.23 2.17
N SER A 606 -17.58 11.77 1.00
CA SER A 606 -16.79 11.64 -0.22
C SER A 606 -17.54 12.17 -1.45
N GLY A 607 -17.93 13.45 -1.36
CA GLY A 607 -18.47 14.22 -2.48
C GLY A 607 -19.99 14.16 -2.67
N LEU A 608 -20.72 13.31 -1.94
CA LEU A 608 -22.19 13.39 -1.85
C LEU A 608 -22.60 14.41 -0.77
N GLY A 609 -22.57 15.69 -1.11
CA GLY A 609 -22.95 16.79 -0.22
C GLY A 609 -24.45 17.05 -0.15
N LYS A 610 -25.25 16.49 -1.07
CA LYS A 610 -26.72 16.54 -1.04
C LYS A 610 -27.29 15.18 -0.62
N SER A 611 -28.04 15.14 0.48
CA SER A 611 -28.83 13.96 0.83
C SER A 611 -30.01 13.77 -0.13
N ASP A 612 -30.08 12.62 -0.78
CA ASP A 612 -31.16 12.26 -1.71
C ASP A 612 -32.39 11.77 -0.92
N VAL A 613 -33.30 12.71 -0.65
CA VAL A 613 -34.58 12.50 0.05
C VAL A 613 -35.68 13.28 -0.66
N GLU A 614 -36.75 12.60 -1.10
CA GLU A 614 -37.93 13.22 -1.69
C GLU A 614 -39.05 13.44 -0.64
N ASN A 615 -39.10 12.60 0.40
CA ASN A 615 -40.04 12.71 1.51
C ASN A 615 -39.35 12.59 2.88
N ARG A 616 -38.97 13.74 3.45
CA ARG A 616 -38.30 13.85 4.76
C ARG A 616 -39.05 13.22 5.92
N ALA A 617 -40.38 13.07 5.84
CA ALA A 617 -41.17 12.46 6.91
C ALA A 617 -41.03 10.94 6.97
N MET A 618 -40.51 10.31 5.91
CA MET A 618 -40.34 8.85 5.82
C MET A 618 -39.01 8.36 6.38
N ILE A 619 -38.05 9.26 6.63
CA ILE A 619 -36.74 8.91 7.19
C ILE A 619 -36.58 9.55 8.57
N GLY A 620 -36.29 8.73 9.57
CA GLY A 620 -36.16 9.13 10.98
C GLY A 620 -34.89 8.63 11.64
N GLY A 621 -34.94 8.42 12.96
CA GLY A 621 -33.86 7.81 13.72
C GLY A 621 -32.51 8.52 13.63
N ILE A 622 -31.44 7.74 13.56
CA ILE A 622 -30.04 8.21 13.55
C ILE A 622 -29.77 9.13 12.35
N PHE A 623 -30.42 8.92 11.19
CA PHE A 623 -30.28 9.85 10.06
C PHE A 623 -30.80 11.25 10.41
N ARG A 624 -31.92 11.34 11.12
CA ARG A 624 -32.46 12.63 11.56
C ARG A 624 -31.54 13.32 12.57
N GLU A 625 -30.92 12.55 13.47
CA GLU A 625 -29.91 13.08 14.39
C GLU A 625 -28.69 13.62 13.64
N PHE A 626 -28.20 12.88 12.64
CA PHE A 626 -27.09 13.28 11.77
C PHE A 626 -27.37 14.60 11.03
N VAL A 627 -28.52 14.71 10.38
CA VAL A 627 -28.96 15.95 9.71
C VAL A 627 -29.10 17.12 10.68
N GLN A 628 -29.65 16.89 11.88
CA GLN A 628 -29.76 17.93 12.90
C GLN A 628 -28.40 18.39 13.44
N ALA A 629 -27.43 17.48 13.56
CA ALA A 629 -26.08 17.82 13.95
C ALA A 629 -25.35 18.64 12.88
N GLN A 630 -25.57 18.34 11.59
CA GLN A 630 -25.07 19.16 10.48
C GLN A 630 -25.68 20.58 10.51
N LEU A 631 -27.00 20.69 10.70
CA LEU A 631 -27.65 22.01 10.85
C LEU A 631 -27.07 22.79 12.04
N ARG A 632 -26.86 22.13 13.17
CA ARG A 632 -26.26 22.74 14.36
C ARG A 632 -24.85 23.25 14.10
N HIS A 633 -24.02 22.46 13.40
CA HIS A 633 -22.68 22.91 12.99
C HIS A 633 -22.73 24.25 12.24
N TYR A 634 -23.63 24.39 11.26
CA TYR A 634 -23.75 25.64 10.52
C TYR A 634 -24.31 26.80 11.36
N LEU A 635 -25.30 26.52 12.22
CA LEU A 635 -25.86 27.52 13.14
C LEU A 635 -24.83 28.05 14.14
N ASP A 636 -24.02 27.16 14.72
CA ASP A 636 -22.99 27.51 15.68
C ASP A 636 -21.84 28.28 15.01
N THR A 637 -21.53 27.95 13.75
CA THR A 637 -20.43 28.57 12.99
C THR A 637 -20.79 29.97 12.48
N TYR A 638 -21.99 30.14 11.94
CA TYR A 638 -22.36 31.36 11.19
C TYR A 638 -23.50 32.18 11.81
N GLY A 639 -24.25 31.60 12.75
CA GLY A 639 -25.48 32.20 13.29
C GLY A 639 -26.68 32.09 12.34
N PRO A 640 -27.92 32.29 12.84
CA PRO A 640 -29.17 31.93 12.15
C PRO A 640 -29.50 32.77 10.90
N GLN A 641 -28.84 33.91 10.69
CA GLN A 641 -29.13 34.84 9.58
C GLN A 641 -28.18 34.69 8.39
N HIS A 642 -27.15 33.85 8.48
CA HIS A 642 -26.17 33.68 7.42
C HIS A 642 -26.73 32.86 6.25
N GLU A 643 -26.28 33.15 5.02
CA GLU A 643 -26.79 32.48 3.81
C GLU A 643 -26.58 30.96 3.82
N ASN A 644 -25.47 30.49 4.40
CA ASN A 644 -25.16 29.07 4.58
C ASN A 644 -26.25 28.31 5.36
N ILE A 645 -26.98 28.96 6.27
CA ILE A 645 -28.10 28.33 6.98
C ILE A 645 -29.23 27.97 6.01
N THR A 646 -29.49 28.84 5.02
CA THR A 646 -30.47 28.54 3.98
C THR A 646 -29.92 27.51 2.98
N GLN A 647 -28.64 27.60 2.62
CA GLN A 647 -27.99 26.68 1.67
C GLN A 647 -27.85 25.26 2.23
N CYS A 648 -27.68 25.08 3.54
CA CYS A 648 -27.59 23.75 4.16
C CYS A 648 -28.93 23.00 4.19
N ARG A 649 -30.04 23.65 3.80
CA ARG A 649 -31.38 23.05 3.65
C ARG A 649 -31.84 22.26 4.87
N ASP A 650 -31.74 22.87 6.06
CA ASP A 650 -32.02 22.23 7.35
C ASP A 650 -31.05 21.08 7.69
N GLY A 651 -29.80 21.16 7.22
CA GLY A 651 -28.74 20.18 7.44
C GLY A 651 -28.72 19.01 6.44
N TYR A 652 -29.62 18.99 5.45
CA TYR A 652 -29.62 17.95 4.41
C TYR A 652 -28.51 18.14 3.37
N TYR A 653 -27.95 19.35 3.31
CA TYR A 653 -26.91 19.75 2.39
C TYR A 653 -25.71 20.18 3.22
N ALA A 654 -24.56 19.55 2.99
CA ALA A 654 -23.36 19.82 3.76
C ALA A 654 -22.11 19.55 2.95
N GLU A 655 -21.01 20.09 3.44
CA GLU A 655 -19.68 19.78 2.94
C GLU A 655 -19.26 18.37 3.40
N PRO A 656 -18.46 17.64 2.60
CA PRO A 656 -17.99 16.30 2.96
C PRO A 656 -17.22 16.28 4.30
N SER A 657 -16.32 17.23 4.53
CA SER A 657 -15.58 17.40 5.78
C SER A 657 -16.48 17.64 7.00
N VAL A 658 -17.55 18.43 6.84
CA VAL A 658 -18.56 18.67 7.89
C VAL A 658 -19.30 17.38 8.21
N SER A 659 -19.68 16.62 7.18
CA SER A 659 -20.33 15.32 7.35
C SER A 659 -19.44 14.34 8.12
N GLU A 660 -18.14 14.28 7.80
CA GLU A 660 -17.19 13.41 8.50
C GLU A 660 -17.03 13.81 9.96
N ALA A 661 -16.86 15.10 10.23
CA ALA A 661 -16.75 15.63 11.59
C ALA A 661 -18.00 15.33 12.44
N VAL A 662 -19.19 15.39 11.83
CA VAL A 662 -20.45 15.01 12.51
C VAL A 662 -20.46 13.52 12.84
N PHE A 663 -20.08 12.64 11.90
CA PHE A 663 -20.00 11.21 12.17
C PHE A 663 -18.98 10.89 13.28
N GLU A 664 -17.79 11.50 13.24
CA GLU A 664 -16.78 11.34 14.28
C GLU A 664 -17.31 11.80 15.65
N SER A 665 -18.02 12.92 15.70
CA SER A 665 -18.66 13.41 16.92
C SER A 665 -19.74 12.45 17.45
N MET A 666 -20.57 11.89 16.57
CA MET A 666 -21.61 10.92 16.94
C MET A 666 -21.00 9.62 17.49
N LEU A 667 -19.92 9.12 16.89
CA LEU A 667 -19.22 7.93 17.41
C LEU A 667 -18.53 8.23 18.76
N ALA A 668 -17.88 9.38 18.88
CA ALA A 668 -17.20 9.79 20.11
C ALA A 668 -18.17 9.94 21.30
N ALA A 669 -19.43 10.32 21.04
CA ALA A 669 -20.47 10.42 22.05
C ALA A 669 -20.79 9.06 22.72
N GLU A 670 -20.47 7.94 22.07
CA GLU A 670 -20.69 6.59 22.60
C GLU A 670 -19.53 6.07 23.48
N GLY A 671 -18.49 6.89 23.71
CA GLY A 671 -17.38 6.62 24.62
C GLY A 671 -16.46 5.50 24.13
N ASN A 672 -16.05 4.61 25.04
CA ASN A 672 -15.16 3.48 24.73
C ASN A 672 -15.89 2.23 24.22
N ARG A 673 -17.18 2.35 23.87
CA ARG A 673 -17.96 1.22 23.34
C ARG A 673 -17.68 0.94 21.87
N ILE A 674 -17.26 1.94 21.11
CA ILE A 674 -16.95 1.80 19.69
C ILE A 674 -15.45 1.97 19.47
N THR A 675 -14.84 0.97 18.84
CA THR A 675 -13.47 1.05 18.32
C THR A 675 -13.54 1.06 16.80
N VAL A 676 -12.93 2.06 16.15
CA VAL A 676 -12.85 2.15 14.69
C VAL A 676 -11.44 1.81 14.23
N LEU A 677 -11.31 0.78 13.39
CA LEU A 677 -10.09 0.35 12.75
C LEU A 677 -10.07 0.88 11.31
N LYS A 678 -9.64 2.14 11.13
CA LYS A 678 -9.47 2.79 9.82
C LYS A 678 -8.23 2.25 9.11
N GLY A 679 -8.29 2.05 7.78
CA GLY A 679 -7.22 1.47 6.98
C GLY A 679 -7.09 -0.06 7.08
N TRP A 680 -8.10 -0.75 7.63
CA TRP A 680 -8.11 -2.21 7.78
C TRP A 680 -9.14 -2.82 6.82
N ARG A 681 -8.69 -3.73 5.96
CA ARG A 681 -9.54 -4.43 4.99
C ARG A 681 -9.78 -5.87 5.41
N LEU A 682 -10.84 -6.47 4.87
CA LEU A 682 -11.09 -7.90 5.05
C LEU A 682 -9.97 -8.73 4.41
N GLY A 683 -9.38 -9.64 5.19
CA GLY A 683 -8.50 -10.69 4.71
C GLY A 683 -9.25 -12.00 4.52
N GLU A 684 -9.85 -12.51 5.60
CA GLU A 684 -10.57 -13.79 5.61
C GLU A 684 -11.80 -13.74 6.51
N ALA A 685 -12.84 -14.51 6.17
CA ALA A 685 -13.99 -14.78 7.02
C ALA A 685 -13.95 -16.25 7.48
N HIS A 686 -14.17 -16.49 8.77
CA HIS A 686 -14.12 -17.83 9.35
C HIS A 686 -15.51 -18.27 9.79
N THR A 687 -16.12 -19.10 8.96
CA THR A 687 -17.44 -19.70 9.18
C THR A 687 -17.29 -21.13 9.73
N SER A 688 -18.04 -21.47 10.78
CA SER A 688 -18.18 -22.82 11.32
C SER A 688 -19.66 -23.10 11.55
N ASP A 689 -20.12 -24.28 11.13
CA ASP A 689 -21.53 -24.71 11.26
C ASP A 689 -22.47 -23.65 10.69
N GLU A 690 -22.17 -23.23 9.46
CA GLU A 690 -22.86 -22.16 8.72
C GLU A 690 -22.96 -20.82 9.48
N THR A 691 -22.18 -20.61 10.54
CA THR A 691 -22.20 -19.38 11.34
C THR A 691 -20.86 -18.66 11.24
N LEU A 692 -20.89 -17.37 10.89
CA LEU A 692 -19.68 -16.55 10.92
C LEU A 692 -19.24 -16.33 12.37
N ARG A 693 -18.00 -16.72 12.69
CA ARG A 693 -17.46 -16.65 14.07
C ARG A 693 -16.37 -15.60 14.25
N SER A 694 -15.60 -15.33 13.21
CA SER A 694 -14.52 -14.36 13.25
C SER A 694 -14.12 -13.90 11.86
N ILE A 695 -13.51 -12.72 11.78
CA ILE A 695 -12.83 -12.23 10.58
C ILE A 695 -11.36 -12.00 10.88
N THR A 696 -10.53 -12.12 9.85
CA THR A 696 -9.17 -11.60 9.85
C THR A 696 -9.21 -10.26 9.11
N ALA A 697 -8.92 -9.17 9.81
CA ALA A 697 -8.70 -7.86 9.20
C ALA A 697 -7.21 -7.67 8.93
N VAL A 698 -6.87 -7.05 7.81
CA VAL A 698 -5.49 -6.79 7.37
C VAL A 698 -5.28 -5.29 7.20
N GLN A 699 -4.28 -4.71 7.87
CA GLN A 699 -3.94 -3.31 7.72
C GLN A 699 -3.30 -3.05 6.36
N LYS A 700 -3.75 -1.99 5.66
CA LYS A 700 -3.31 -1.64 4.30
C LYS A 700 -1.81 -1.32 4.21
N ASP A 701 -1.25 -0.68 5.25
CA ASP A 701 0.09 -0.09 5.19
C ASP A 701 1.22 -1.09 5.47
N ASP A 702 1.06 -1.93 6.50
CA ASP A 702 2.10 -2.85 6.98
C ASP A 702 1.77 -4.34 6.78
N GLY A 703 0.53 -4.65 6.37
CA GLY A 703 0.04 -6.02 6.20
C GLY A 703 -0.16 -6.78 7.51
N SER A 704 -0.17 -6.09 8.66
CA SER A 704 -0.50 -6.68 9.94
C SER A 704 -1.91 -7.28 9.90
N ALA A 705 -2.11 -8.38 10.63
CA ALA A 705 -3.37 -9.11 10.65
C ALA A 705 -3.91 -9.16 12.08
N LEU A 706 -5.20 -8.84 12.23
CA LEU A 706 -5.92 -8.89 13.49
C LEU A 706 -7.10 -9.86 13.34
N LYS A 707 -7.17 -10.87 14.21
CA LYS A 707 -8.35 -11.74 14.28
C LYS A 707 -9.37 -11.10 15.21
N ILE A 708 -10.57 -10.85 14.69
CA ILE A 708 -11.65 -10.22 15.42
C ILE A 708 -12.77 -11.24 15.58
N ARG A 709 -13.14 -11.55 16.83
CA ARG A 709 -14.30 -12.39 17.14
C ARG A 709 -15.48 -11.49 17.47
N GLY A 710 -16.64 -11.87 16.94
CA GLY A 710 -17.91 -11.19 17.15
C GLY A 710 -18.96 -12.22 17.52
N LYS A 711 -19.94 -11.82 18.33
CA LYS A 711 -21.16 -12.63 18.50
C LYS A 711 -22.09 -12.44 17.30
N VAL A 712 -22.14 -11.22 16.77
CA VAL A 712 -22.86 -10.85 15.55
C VAL A 712 -21.96 -9.98 14.66
N PHE A 713 -22.01 -10.22 13.36
CA PHE A 713 -21.32 -9.46 12.33
C PHE A 713 -22.32 -8.63 11.53
N ILE A 714 -21.90 -7.48 11.02
CA ILE A 714 -22.69 -6.65 10.13
C ILE A 714 -21.84 -6.31 8.90
N ASP A 715 -22.29 -6.70 7.71
CA ASP A 715 -21.67 -6.25 6.45
C ASP A 715 -22.40 -5.02 5.93
N ALA A 716 -21.75 -3.88 6.13
CA ALA A 716 -22.24 -2.58 5.71
C ALA A 716 -21.42 -1.99 4.55
N THR A 717 -20.71 -2.82 3.78
CA THR A 717 -19.99 -2.37 2.58
C THR A 717 -20.94 -2.16 1.40
N TYR A 718 -20.56 -1.29 0.46
CA TYR A 718 -21.30 -1.12 -0.80
C TYR A 718 -21.14 -2.34 -1.72
N GLU A 719 -20.01 -3.04 -1.60
CA GLU A 719 -19.63 -4.19 -2.43
C GLU A 719 -20.23 -5.52 -1.96
N GLY A 720 -20.56 -5.66 -0.66
CA GLY A 720 -21.04 -6.91 -0.06
C GLY A 720 -19.92 -7.95 0.13
N ASP A 721 -18.75 -7.51 0.59
CA ASP A 721 -17.55 -8.35 0.62
C ASP A 721 -17.51 -9.35 1.78
N LEU A 722 -18.00 -8.96 2.97
CA LEU A 722 -17.91 -9.82 4.15
C LEU A 722 -18.87 -10.99 4.07
N TYR A 723 -20.14 -10.77 3.72
CA TYR A 723 -21.08 -11.89 3.64
C TYR A 723 -20.69 -12.85 2.51
N ALA A 724 -20.15 -12.34 1.39
CA ALA A 724 -19.67 -13.17 0.30
C ALA A 724 -18.48 -14.02 0.74
N ALA A 725 -17.51 -13.42 1.44
CA ALA A 725 -16.38 -14.15 2.03
C ALA A 725 -16.82 -15.18 3.09
N ALA A 726 -17.90 -14.91 3.82
CA ALA A 726 -18.47 -15.83 4.80
C ALA A 726 -19.19 -17.03 4.17
N GLY A 727 -19.41 -17.01 2.85
CA GLY A 727 -20.04 -18.08 2.06
C GLY A 727 -21.55 -17.87 1.81
N ALA A 728 -22.09 -16.67 2.03
CA ALA A 728 -23.48 -16.40 1.71
C ALA A 728 -23.67 -16.24 0.19
N GLU A 729 -24.79 -16.75 -0.33
CA GLU A 729 -25.15 -16.63 -1.74
C GLU A 729 -25.54 -15.19 -2.09
N TYR A 730 -25.26 -14.80 -3.32
CA TYR A 730 -25.54 -13.47 -3.84
C TYR A 730 -25.81 -13.47 -5.33
N ARG A 731 -26.42 -12.37 -5.78
CA ARG A 731 -26.66 -12.03 -7.18
C ARG A 731 -25.70 -10.93 -7.61
N LEU A 732 -25.27 -10.99 -8.86
CA LEU A 732 -24.43 -9.98 -9.50
C LEU A 732 -24.94 -9.77 -10.93
N GLY A 733 -25.01 -8.53 -11.39
CA GLY A 733 -25.63 -8.17 -12.67
C GLY A 733 -27.11 -7.81 -12.52
N ARG A 734 -27.91 -8.07 -13.56
CA ARG A 734 -29.33 -7.74 -13.67
C ARG A 734 -30.13 -8.95 -14.09
N GLU A 735 -31.17 -9.28 -13.33
CA GLU A 735 -32.06 -10.40 -13.56
C GLU A 735 -32.86 -10.24 -14.86
N ALA A 736 -33.30 -11.35 -15.45
CA ALA A 736 -34.23 -11.32 -16.57
C ALA A 736 -35.62 -10.87 -16.11
N MET A 737 -36.38 -10.25 -17.02
CA MET A 737 -37.75 -9.79 -16.82
C MET A 737 -38.66 -10.91 -16.30
N ASP A 738 -38.51 -12.13 -16.81
CA ASP A 738 -39.35 -13.29 -16.49
C ASP A 738 -39.01 -13.97 -15.16
N GLU A 739 -37.81 -13.73 -14.60
CA GLU A 739 -37.38 -14.34 -13.33
C GLU A 739 -38.25 -13.86 -12.16
N PHE A 740 -38.54 -12.55 -12.11
CA PHE A 740 -39.36 -11.92 -11.07
C PHE A 740 -40.62 -11.23 -11.60
N ASN A 741 -40.90 -11.36 -12.91
CA ASN A 741 -41.96 -10.64 -13.62
C ASN A 741 -41.87 -9.12 -13.44
N GLU A 742 -40.67 -8.56 -13.52
CA GLU A 742 -40.39 -7.13 -13.33
C GLU A 742 -40.26 -6.43 -14.68
N ALA A 743 -41.15 -5.48 -14.97
CA ALA A 743 -41.23 -4.84 -16.28
C ALA A 743 -39.95 -4.06 -16.64
N HIS A 744 -39.20 -3.59 -15.63
CA HIS A 744 -38.00 -2.80 -15.82
C HIS A 744 -36.70 -3.60 -15.64
N ALA A 745 -36.76 -4.93 -15.53
CA ALA A 745 -35.60 -5.80 -15.38
C ALA A 745 -34.96 -6.20 -16.73
N GLY A 746 -33.71 -6.67 -16.65
CA GLY A 746 -32.93 -7.11 -17.80
C GLY A 746 -32.42 -5.98 -18.68
N VAL A 747 -32.15 -6.30 -19.95
CA VAL A 747 -31.70 -5.34 -20.98
C VAL A 747 -32.87 -4.43 -21.39
N VAL A 748 -32.78 -3.15 -21.00
CA VAL A 748 -33.88 -2.18 -21.09
C VAL A 748 -33.43 -0.85 -21.68
N TYR A 749 -34.20 -0.35 -22.65
CA TYR A 749 -34.12 1.00 -23.16
C TYR A 749 -35.41 1.75 -22.82
N PHE A 750 -35.38 2.61 -21.81
CA PHE A 750 -36.57 3.30 -21.31
C PHE A 750 -36.50 4.81 -21.52
N ASP A 751 -37.44 5.35 -22.27
CA ASP A 751 -37.62 6.80 -22.37
C ASP A 751 -38.35 7.31 -21.12
N TYR A 752 -37.57 7.79 -20.15
CA TYR A 752 -38.09 8.30 -18.88
C TYR A 752 -38.93 9.58 -19.02
N GLN A 753 -38.85 10.30 -20.15
CA GLN A 753 -39.68 11.49 -20.38
C GLN A 753 -41.07 11.11 -20.87
N GLU A 754 -41.13 10.21 -21.84
CA GLU A 754 -42.38 9.73 -22.46
C GLU A 754 -42.95 8.50 -21.74
N LYS A 755 -42.21 7.95 -20.76
CA LYS A 755 -42.58 6.80 -19.92
C LYS A 755 -42.91 5.54 -20.73
N LYS A 756 -42.04 5.21 -21.69
CA LYS A 756 -42.25 4.06 -22.60
C LYS A 756 -40.94 3.33 -22.88
N PHE A 757 -41.06 2.02 -23.08
CA PHE A 757 -39.97 1.21 -23.60
C PHE A 757 -39.69 1.53 -25.07
N LEU A 758 -38.41 1.47 -25.45
CA LEU A 758 -37.92 1.72 -26.79
C LEU A 758 -37.51 0.40 -27.48
N PRO A 759 -37.45 0.37 -28.83
CA PRO A 759 -36.88 -0.75 -29.57
C PRO A 759 -35.49 -1.11 -29.06
N GLY A 760 -35.19 -2.41 -28.96
CA GLY A 760 -33.95 -2.92 -28.36
C GLY A 760 -34.10 -3.39 -26.91
N THR A 761 -35.24 -3.10 -26.26
CA THR A 761 -35.60 -3.72 -24.98
C THR A 761 -35.92 -5.19 -25.19
N THR A 762 -35.15 -6.10 -24.59
CA THR A 762 -35.37 -7.55 -24.67
C THR A 762 -35.83 -8.15 -23.34
N GLY A 763 -35.50 -7.51 -22.21
CA GLY A 763 -35.77 -8.05 -20.89
C GLY A 763 -34.88 -9.24 -20.51
N GLU A 764 -33.88 -9.58 -21.33
CA GLU A 764 -32.93 -10.67 -21.03
C GLU A 764 -31.99 -10.27 -19.87
N ALA A 765 -31.52 -11.26 -19.12
CA ALA A 765 -30.53 -11.02 -18.06
C ALA A 765 -29.21 -10.44 -18.61
N SER A 766 -28.47 -9.72 -17.77
CA SER A 766 -27.22 -9.06 -18.14
C SER A 766 -26.23 -9.05 -16.99
N GLU A 767 -24.95 -9.28 -17.26
CA GLU A 767 -23.87 -9.15 -16.26
C GLU A 767 -23.44 -7.69 -16.03
N ASP A 768 -23.77 -6.78 -16.97
CA ASP A 768 -23.43 -5.36 -16.84
C ASP A 768 -24.19 -4.69 -15.69
N LEU A 769 -23.43 -4.00 -14.84
CA LEU A 769 -23.90 -3.20 -13.70
C LEU A 769 -24.00 -1.71 -14.07
N PRO A 770 -24.81 -0.92 -13.34
CA PRO A 770 -24.83 0.52 -13.47
C PRO A 770 -23.43 1.14 -13.32
N ALA A 771 -23.12 2.11 -14.18
CA ALA A 771 -21.81 2.75 -14.21
C ALA A 771 -21.40 3.35 -12.85
N PHE A 772 -20.20 3.00 -12.40
CA PHE A 772 -19.59 3.62 -11.22
C PHE A 772 -19.02 5.00 -11.57
N THR A 773 -18.89 5.86 -10.58
CA THR A 773 -18.35 7.21 -10.75
C THR A 773 -17.72 7.70 -9.45
N TYR A 774 -17.07 8.85 -9.48
CA TYR A 774 -16.87 9.66 -8.28
C TYR A 774 -17.95 10.75 -8.21
N ARG A 775 -18.47 11.01 -7.01
CA ARG A 775 -19.21 12.25 -6.70
C ARG A 775 -18.18 13.29 -6.32
N LEU A 776 -18.30 14.52 -6.81
CA LEU A 776 -17.30 15.56 -6.55
C LEU A 776 -17.86 16.64 -5.64
N CYS A 777 -17.00 17.20 -4.80
CA CYS A 777 -17.22 18.51 -4.20
C CYS A 777 -16.36 19.51 -4.96
N LEU A 778 -16.96 20.51 -5.60
CA LEU A 778 -16.22 21.59 -6.29
C LEU A 778 -16.54 22.94 -5.65
N THR A 779 -15.58 23.86 -5.61
CA THR A 779 -15.75 25.23 -5.13
C THR A 779 -15.82 26.24 -6.26
N LYS A 780 -16.59 27.30 -6.02
CA LYS A 780 -16.65 28.53 -6.82
C LYS A 780 -15.84 29.67 -6.22
N ASP A 781 -15.25 29.48 -5.04
CA ASP A 781 -14.41 30.48 -4.39
C ASP A 781 -12.98 30.44 -4.97
N PRO A 782 -12.51 31.53 -5.63
CA PRO A 782 -11.15 31.60 -6.17
C PRO A 782 -10.04 31.41 -5.13
N GLN A 783 -10.28 31.79 -3.86
CA GLN A 783 -9.27 31.66 -2.80
C GLN A 783 -9.10 30.19 -2.39
N ASN A 784 -10.22 29.47 -2.31
CA ASN A 784 -10.27 28.05 -1.99
C ASN A 784 -10.10 27.12 -3.22
N SER A 785 -9.86 27.66 -4.42
CA SER A 785 -9.77 26.87 -5.65
C SER A 785 -8.40 26.21 -5.85
N HIS A 786 -8.38 24.89 -6.00
CA HIS A 786 -7.32 24.07 -6.57
C HIS A 786 -7.60 23.79 -8.05
N LYS A 787 -6.73 24.31 -8.93
CA LYS A 787 -6.88 24.18 -10.38
C LYS A 787 -5.98 23.06 -10.89
N LEU A 788 -6.52 22.22 -11.75
CA LEU A 788 -5.71 21.23 -12.47
C LEU A 788 -4.66 21.97 -13.31
N SER A 789 -3.40 21.60 -13.12
CA SER A 789 -2.26 22.22 -13.81
C SER A 789 -1.85 21.48 -15.09
N ALA A 790 -2.29 20.23 -15.23
CA ALA A 790 -2.04 19.35 -16.36
C ALA A 790 -3.24 18.38 -16.53
N PRO A 791 -3.43 17.77 -17.72
CA PRO A 791 -4.38 16.68 -17.86
C PRO A 791 -3.97 15.48 -16.98
N PRO A 792 -4.93 14.65 -16.53
CA PRO A 792 -4.60 13.44 -15.80
C PRO A 792 -3.82 12.44 -16.67
N ILE A 793 -3.19 11.46 -16.02
CA ILE A 793 -2.53 10.36 -16.70
C ILE A 793 -3.52 9.61 -17.61
N ASP A 794 -3.06 9.20 -18.78
CA ASP A 794 -3.85 8.56 -19.84
C ASP A 794 -5.07 9.37 -20.33
N TYR A 795 -5.02 10.71 -20.20
CA TYR A 795 -6.04 11.57 -20.79
C TYR A 795 -6.13 11.37 -22.30
N ASP A 796 -7.32 10.96 -22.75
CA ASP A 796 -7.66 10.88 -24.16
C ASP A 796 -8.96 11.66 -24.41
N ARG A 797 -8.80 12.76 -25.17
CA ARG A 797 -9.86 13.66 -25.62
C ARG A 797 -11.00 12.90 -26.31
N SER A 798 -10.69 11.80 -27.02
CA SER A 798 -11.66 11.05 -27.82
C SER A 798 -12.85 10.54 -27.00
N ASN A 799 -12.63 10.30 -25.69
CA ASN A 799 -13.67 9.85 -24.76
C ASN A 799 -14.81 10.86 -24.55
N TYR A 800 -14.57 12.15 -24.84
CA TYR A 800 -15.51 13.24 -24.51
C TYR A 800 -16.16 13.88 -25.74
N LEU A 801 -15.75 13.50 -26.96
CA LEU A 801 -16.24 14.11 -28.20
C LEU A 801 -17.73 13.89 -28.43
N GLY A 802 -18.29 12.79 -27.91
CA GLY A 802 -19.72 12.48 -28.00
C GLY A 802 -20.62 13.56 -27.38
N TYR A 803 -20.10 14.34 -26.41
CA TYR A 803 -20.87 15.42 -25.79
C TYR A 803 -21.19 16.59 -26.74
N PHE A 804 -20.38 16.80 -27.79
CA PHE A 804 -20.73 17.77 -28.83
C PHE A 804 -21.97 17.34 -29.62
N ASP A 805 -22.14 16.04 -29.84
CA ASP A 805 -23.34 15.51 -30.49
C ASP A 805 -24.55 15.58 -29.55
N ASP A 806 -24.34 15.41 -28.24
CA ASP A 806 -25.37 15.62 -27.22
C ASP A 806 -25.84 17.07 -27.16
N LEU A 807 -24.90 18.03 -27.25
CA LEU A 807 -25.21 19.46 -27.34
C LEU A 807 -26.03 19.78 -28.59
N LYS A 808 -25.58 19.34 -29.78
CA LYS A 808 -26.27 19.59 -31.06
C LYS A 808 -27.68 18.98 -31.10
N ALA A 809 -27.86 17.83 -30.45
CA ALA A 809 -29.14 17.15 -30.38
C ALA A 809 -30.08 17.69 -29.29
N GLY A 810 -29.67 18.71 -28.51
CA GLY A 810 -30.46 19.29 -27.42
C GLY A 810 -30.59 18.37 -26.19
N ARG A 811 -29.77 17.32 -26.06
CA ARG A 811 -29.82 16.39 -24.90
C ARG A 811 -29.30 17.02 -23.61
N LEU A 812 -28.62 18.15 -23.71
CA LEU A 812 -28.11 18.95 -22.59
C LEU A 812 -29.10 20.04 -22.13
N SER A 813 -30.37 19.97 -22.54
CA SER A 813 -31.38 20.93 -22.11
C SER A 813 -31.79 20.78 -20.64
N GLY A 814 -32.52 21.78 -20.14
CA GLY A 814 -33.24 21.70 -18.87
C GLY A 814 -34.31 20.60 -18.86
N PRO A 815 -34.78 20.16 -17.68
CA PRO A 815 -35.93 19.25 -17.60
C PRO A 815 -37.20 19.93 -18.14
N LYS A 816 -38.08 19.17 -18.80
CA LYS A 816 -39.40 19.65 -19.27
C LYS A 816 -40.24 20.26 -18.14
N ILE A 817 -40.10 19.71 -16.92
CA ILE A 817 -40.77 20.18 -15.70
C ILE A 817 -39.71 20.42 -14.63
N ILE A 818 -39.59 21.67 -14.18
CA ILE A 818 -38.71 22.01 -13.05
C ILE A 818 -39.41 21.62 -11.75
N LYS A 819 -38.83 20.64 -11.04
CA LYS A 819 -39.23 20.27 -9.69
C LYS A 819 -38.33 21.00 -8.67
N PRO A 820 -38.89 21.85 -7.79
CA PRO A 820 -38.14 22.45 -6.70
C PRO A 820 -37.43 21.39 -5.85
N GLY A 821 -36.23 21.67 -5.34
CA GLY A 821 -35.46 20.76 -4.48
C GLY A 821 -34.62 19.71 -5.22
N ARG A 822 -34.81 19.48 -6.53
CA ARG A 822 -34.03 18.49 -7.30
C ARG A 822 -32.64 18.96 -7.77
N GLY A 823 -32.13 20.07 -7.23
CA GLY A 823 -30.73 20.48 -7.44
C GLY A 823 -30.39 20.81 -8.90
N TYR A 824 -31.29 21.48 -9.61
CA TYR A 824 -31.01 21.95 -10.96
C TYR A 824 -30.21 23.25 -10.91
N ASN A 825 -29.17 23.36 -11.75
CA ASN A 825 -28.50 24.62 -12.03
C ASN A 825 -28.89 25.11 -13.44
N PRO A 826 -29.84 26.06 -13.56
CA PRO A 826 -30.30 26.53 -14.86
C PRO A 826 -29.22 27.20 -15.71
N LYS A 827 -28.15 27.72 -15.09
CA LYS A 827 -27.02 28.34 -15.82
C LYS A 827 -26.29 27.34 -16.71
N HIS A 828 -26.37 26.05 -16.40
CA HIS A 828 -25.67 25.01 -17.14
C HIS A 828 -26.53 24.44 -18.28
N PHE A 829 -27.83 24.74 -18.35
CA PHE A 829 -28.70 24.20 -19.40
C PHE A 829 -28.24 24.66 -20.79
N ASP A 830 -28.36 23.76 -21.76
CA ASP A 830 -27.94 23.98 -23.15
C ASP A 830 -26.44 24.30 -23.28
N THR A 831 -25.64 23.91 -22.29
CA THR A 831 -24.17 24.00 -22.29
C THR A 831 -23.51 22.65 -22.09
N LEU A 832 -22.23 22.53 -22.49
CA LEU A 832 -21.44 21.32 -22.22
C LEU A 832 -21.23 21.07 -20.72
N VAL A 833 -21.30 22.09 -19.87
CA VAL A 833 -21.20 21.92 -18.41
C VAL A 833 -22.37 21.08 -17.87
N ARG A 834 -23.48 20.95 -18.61
CA ARG A 834 -24.62 20.11 -18.19
C ARG A 834 -24.30 18.62 -18.09
N VAL A 835 -23.19 18.16 -18.66
CA VAL A 835 -22.68 16.79 -18.42
C VAL A 835 -22.36 16.56 -16.93
N LEU A 836 -22.19 17.65 -16.17
CA LEU A 836 -22.16 17.69 -14.72
C LEU A 836 -23.54 18.08 -14.18
N SER A 837 -24.06 17.32 -13.22
CA SER A 837 -25.21 17.70 -12.42
C SER A 837 -24.72 18.39 -11.16
N VAL A 838 -24.80 19.72 -11.14
CA VAL A 838 -24.22 20.58 -10.10
C VAL A 838 -25.33 21.14 -9.20
N THR A 839 -25.16 20.99 -7.89
CA THR A 839 -26.03 21.56 -6.86
C THR A 839 -25.20 22.39 -5.88
N ASP A 840 -25.61 23.62 -5.58
CA ASP A 840 -24.95 24.44 -4.58
C ASP A 840 -25.17 23.88 -3.17
N ILE A 841 -24.10 23.85 -2.38
CA ILE A 841 -24.06 23.53 -0.94
C ILE A 841 -23.38 24.71 -0.20
N PRO A 842 -23.36 24.74 1.14
CA PRO A 842 -22.73 25.82 1.90
C PRO A 842 -21.29 26.16 1.47
N ASN A 843 -20.84 27.37 1.82
CA ASN A 843 -19.47 27.85 1.63
C ASN A 843 -19.00 27.94 0.16
N ASN A 844 -19.91 28.34 -0.73
CA ASN A 844 -19.65 28.45 -2.18
C ASN A 844 -19.14 27.14 -2.82
N LYS A 845 -19.40 26.01 -2.18
CA LYS A 845 -19.11 24.68 -2.72
C LYS A 845 -20.33 24.12 -3.43
N THR A 846 -20.11 23.02 -4.13
CA THR A 846 -21.11 22.34 -4.94
C THR A 846 -20.97 20.83 -4.78
N ASP A 847 -22.11 20.15 -4.67
CA ASP A 847 -22.21 18.72 -4.92
C ASP A 847 -22.33 18.50 -6.43
N VAL A 848 -21.51 17.59 -6.96
CA VAL A 848 -21.49 17.26 -8.38
C VAL A 848 -21.61 15.76 -8.61
N ASN A 849 -22.61 15.39 -9.42
CA ASN A 849 -22.73 14.06 -10.02
C ASN A 849 -22.49 14.12 -11.53
N MET A 850 -22.16 12.98 -12.13
CA MET A 850 -22.11 12.86 -13.59
C MET A 850 -23.54 12.71 -14.11
N ASN A 851 -23.95 13.55 -15.06
CA ASN A 851 -25.28 13.51 -15.62
C ASN A 851 -25.41 12.28 -16.53
N PRO A 852 -26.32 11.32 -16.25
CA PRO A 852 -26.44 10.08 -17.02
C PRO A 852 -27.21 10.22 -18.35
N ARG A 853 -27.80 11.39 -18.62
CA ARG A 853 -28.65 11.64 -19.80
C ARG A 853 -27.90 11.71 -21.15
N PRO A 854 -26.70 12.31 -21.25
CA PRO A 854 -25.98 12.39 -22.52
C PRO A 854 -25.56 10.99 -22.97
N LEU A 855 -25.53 10.76 -24.29
CA LEU A 855 -25.11 9.47 -24.85
C LEU A 855 -23.58 9.34 -24.89
N GLY A 856 -22.84 10.45 -24.77
CA GLY A 856 -21.38 10.48 -24.66
C GLY A 856 -20.83 10.13 -23.28
N PHE A 857 -21.64 9.56 -22.36
CA PHE A 857 -21.25 9.26 -20.99
C PHE A 857 -20.13 8.18 -20.94
N PRO A 858 -18.90 8.49 -20.48
CA PRO A 858 -17.73 7.62 -20.68
C PRO A 858 -17.56 6.52 -19.65
N PHE A 859 -18.30 6.53 -18.53
CA PHE A 859 -18.03 5.66 -17.37
C PHE A 859 -18.69 4.29 -17.44
N THR A 860 -19.65 4.07 -18.35
CA THR A 860 -20.29 2.76 -18.53
C THR A 860 -19.27 1.71 -18.90
N GLU A 861 -19.43 0.50 -18.35
CA GLU A 861 -18.56 -0.66 -18.57
C GLU A 861 -17.16 -0.55 -17.94
N GLU A 862 -16.73 0.62 -17.46
CA GLU A 862 -15.41 0.82 -16.84
C GLU A 862 -15.29 0.09 -15.50
N ASN A 863 -16.42 -0.24 -14.85
CA ASN A 863 -16.50 -0.98 -13.60
C ASN A 863 -16.53 -2.51 -13.75
N ARG A 864 -16.44 -3.06 -14.98
CA ARG A 864 -16.43 -4.51 -15.21
C ARG A 864 -15.27 -5.17 -14.46
N GLY A 865 -15.59 -6.23 -13.71
CA GLY A 865 -14.62 -6.98 -12.91
C GLY A 865 -14.23 -6.32 -11.57
N TYR A 866 -14.81 -5.17 -11.19
CA TYR A 866 -14.49 -4.53 -9.90
C TYR A 866 -14.95 -5.36 -8.70
N ILE A 867 -16.20 -5.83 -8.71
CA ILE A 867 -16.83 -6.44 -7.53
C ILE A 867 -16.14 -7.75 -7.15
N GLU A 868 -15.79 -8.60 -8.10
CA GLU A 868 -15.11 -9.88 -7.84
C GLU A 868 -13.58 -9.80 -7.98
N GLY A 869 -13.06 -8.65 -8.40
CA GLY A 869 -11.62 -8.42 -8.55
C GLY A 869 -10.88 -8.38 -7.22
N ASP A 870 -9.61 -8.79 -7.26
CA ASP A 870 -8.68 -8.56 -6.17
C ASP A 870 -8.35 -7.06 -5.96
N GLU A 871 -7.63 -6.74 -4.90
CA GLU A 871 -7.32 -5.35 -4.56
C GLU A 871 -6.54 -4.62 -5.66
N VAL A 872 -5.67 -5.33 -6.40
CA VAL A 872 -4.91 -4.79 -7.52
C VAL A 872 -5.86 -4.40 -8.66
N THR A 873 -6.79 -5.30 -9.00
CA THR A 873 -7.81 -5.07 -10.04
C THR A 873 -8.74 -3.91 -9.66
N ARG A 874 -9.22 -3.89 -8.41
CA ARG A 874 -10.08 -2.81 -7.89
C ARG A 874 -9.37 -1.47 -7.90
N GLN A 875 -8.10 -1.41 -7.49
CA GLN A 875 -7.33 -0.16 -7.53
C GLN A 875 -7.16 0.35 -8.96
N ARG A 876 -6.80 -0.51 -9.92
CA ARG A 876 -6.70 -0.14 -11.34
C ARG A 876 -8.01 0.45 -11.89
N ILE A 877 -9.15 -0.12 -11.52
CA ILE A 877 -10.46 0.38 -11.94
C ILE A 877 -10.80 1.72 -11.27
N ARG A 878 -10.49 1.88 -9.96
CA ARG A 878 -10.62 3.18 -9.28
C ARG A 878 -9.81 4.26 -9.98
N ASP A 879 -8.55 3.98 -10.30
CA ASP A 879 -7.65 4.91 -10.98
C ASP A 879 -8.18 5.27 -12.38
N ARG A 880 -8.68 4.28 -13.13
CA ARG A 880 -9.30 4.50 -14.45
C ARG A 880 -10.49 5.45 -14.38
N ILE A 881 -11.44 5.19 -13.48
CA ILE A 881 -12.66 6.01 -13.34
C ILE A 881 -12.30 7.41 -12.80
N ARG A 882 -11.34 7.49 -11.86
CA ARG A 882 -10.79 8.76 -11.38
C ARG A 882 -10.21 9.60 -12.53
N ASN A 883 -9.36 9.00 -13.36
CA ASN A 883 -8.72 9.70 -14.48
C ASN A 883 -9.74 10.12 -15.55
N LEU A 884 -10.75 9.29 -15.84
CA LEU A 884 -11.86 9.69 -16.71
C LEU A 884 -12.64 10.88 -16.14
N THR A 885 -12.80 10.95 -14.82
CA THR A 885 -13.52 12.04 -14.14
C THR A 885 -12.70 13.33 -14.15
N LEU A 886 -11.42 13.27 -13.79
CA LEU A 886 -10.49 14.40 -13.89
C LEU A 886 -10.35 14.89 -15.33
N GLY A 887 -10.31 13.96 -16.29
CA GLY A 887 -10.20 14.27 -17.71
C GLY A 887 -11.43 14.97 -18.25
N LEU A 888 -12.63 14.67 -17.72
CA LEU A 888 -13.86 15.38 -18.07
C LEU A 888 -13.80 16.84 -17.58
N ILE A 889 -13.35 17.09 -16.35
CA ILE A 889 -13.17 18.45 -15.81
C ILE A 889 -12.15 19.21 -16.66
N TRP A 890 -11.00 18.59 -16.94
CA TRP A 890 -9.96 19.17 -17.79
C TRP A 890 -10.48 19.50 -19.21
N PHE A 891 -11.19 18.58 -19.85
CA PHE A 891 -11.78 18.76 -21.17
C PHE A 891 -12.73 19.96 -21.20
N LEU A 892 -13.66 20.06 -20.25
CA LEU A 892 -14.61 21.16 -20.16
C LEU A 892 -13.93 22.52 -19.95
N GLN A 893 -12.80 22.56 -19.24
CA GLN A 893 -12.12 23.81 -18.88
C GLN A 893 -11.12 24.28 -19.94
N THR A 894 -10.51 23.37 -20.70
CA THR A 894 -9.31 23.66 -21.50
C THR A 894 -9.47 23.42 -22.99
N ASP A 895 -10.42 22.58 -23.42
CA ASP A 895 -10.52 22.16 -24.81
C ASP A 895 -10.94 23.32 -25.74
N PRO A 896 -10.19 23.63 -26.81
CA PRO A 896 -10.44 24.79 -27.66
C PRO A 896 -11.78 24.71 -28.41
N GLU A 897 -12.32 23.51 -28.65
CA GLU A 897 -13.60 23.33 -29.36
C GLU A 897 -14.82 23.47 -28.44
N VAL A 898 -14.65 23.39 -27.11
CA VAL A 898 -15.71 23.74 -26.16
C VAL A 898 -16.03 25.24 -26.32
N PRO A 899 -17.28 25.66 -26.56
CA PRO A 899 -17.61 27.07 -26.74
C PRO A 899 -17.10 27.94 -25.58
N GLU A 900 -16.59 29.14 -25.90
CA GLU A 900 -15.92 30.00 -24.91
C GLU A 900 -16.78 30.28 -23.67
N GLU A 901 -18.08 30.55 -23.86
CA GLU A 901 -19.02 30.77 -22.76
C GLU A 901 -19.22 29.53 -21.89
N HIS A 902 -19.14 28.33 -22.47
CA HIS A 902 -19.21 27.08 -21.71
C HIS A 902 -17.92 26.84 -20.92
N ARG A 903 -16.75 27.14 -21.54
CA ARG A 903 -15.47 27.07 -20.82
C ARG A 903 -15.43 28.06 -19.66
N LYS A 904 -15.98 29.27 -19.80
CA LYS A 904 -16.08 30.25 -18.70
C LYS A 904 -16.84 29.66 -17.52
N LEU A 905 -18.01 29.06 -17.76
CA LEU A 905 -18.79 28.37 -16.73
C LEU A 905 -18.01 27.20 -16.09
N ALA A 906 -17.33 26.39 -16.90
CA ALA A 906 -16.53 25.28 -16.38
C ALA A 906 -15.36 25.76 -15.51
N ASN A 907 -14.76 26.91 -15.85
CA ASN A 907 -13.68 27.55 -15.10
C ASN A 907 -14.17 28.28 -13.83
N GLU A 908 -15.46 28.25 -13.51
CA GLU A 908 -15.98 28.63 -12.19
C GLU A 908 -15.91 27.47 -11.19
N LEU A 909 -15.66 26.23 -11.63
CA LEU A 909 -15.74 25.03 -10.79
C LEU A 909 -14.36 24.40 -10.60
N HIS A 910 -13.83 24.41 -9.38
CA HIS A 910 -12.51 23.87 -9.06
C HIS A 910 -12.56 22.94 -7.86
N PHE A 911 -11.54 22.11 -7.65
CA PHE A 911 -11.49 21.31 -6.41
C PHE A 911 -11.21 22.25 -5.21
N PRO A 912 -11.89 22.10 -4.07
CA PRO A 912 -11.65 22.92 -2.88
C PRO A 912 -10.37 22.52 -2.15
N LYS A 913 -9.53 23.48 -1.75
CA LYS A 913 -8.28 23.22 -1.02
C LYS A 913 -8.48 22.70 0.40
N ASP A 914 -9.67 22.86 0.95
CA ASP A 914 -10.02 22.48 2.32
C ASP A 914 -10.78 21.15 2.43
N GLU A 915 -11.11 20.49 1.31
CA GLU A 915 -11.62 19.11 1.31
C GLU A 915 -10.55 18.14 0.80
N PHE A 916 -10.64 16.87 1.22
CA PHE A 916 -9.80 15.77 0.72
C PHE A 916 -8.29 16.12 0.72
N THR A 917 -7.83 16.71 1.82
CA THR A 917 -6.49 17.32 1.92
C THR A 917 -5.35 16.30 1.96
N ASP A 918 -5.69 15.02 2.10
CA ASP A 918 -4.80 13.87 1.97
C ASP A 918 -4.55 13.47 0.50
N ASP A 919 -5.34 14.00 -0.44
CA ASP A 919 -5.17 13.84 -1.88
C ASP A 919 -4.58 15.09 -2.52
N LYS A 920 -3.57 14.94 -3.39
CA LYS A 920 -2.87 16.06 -4.03
C LYS A 920 -3.75 16.93 -4.92
N GLU A 921 -4.80 16.35 -5.49
CA GLU A 921 -5.76 17.05 -6.35
C GLU A 921 -7.04 17.44 -5.60
N HIS A 922 -7.08 17.24 -4.27
CA HIS A 922 -8.27 17.43 -3.45
C HIS A 922 -9.46 16.60 -3.98
N PHE A 923 -9.17 15.36 -4.38
CA PHE A 923 -10.13 14.49 -5.01
C PHE A 923 -10.80 13.53 -4.00
N PRO A 924 -12.11 13.28 -4.11
CA PRO A 924 -12.85 12.35 -3.24
C PRO A 924 -12.25 10.94 -3.18
N PHE A 925 -12.16 10.36 -1.99
CA PHE A 925 -11.53 9.05 -1.75
C PHE A 925 -12.39 7.83 -2.12
N GLN A 926 -13.73 7.93 -2.05
CA GLN A 926 -14.64 6.80 -2.20
C GLN A 926 -15.18 6.70 -3.63
N LEU A 927 -14.98 5.54 -4.28
CA LEU A 927 -15.66 5.22 -5.53
C LEU A 927 -17.15 4.99 -5.25
N TYR A 928 -18.01 5.65 -6.01
CA TYR A 928 -19.45 5.46 -5.91
C TYR A 928 -19.87 4.17 -6.62
N VAL A 929 -19.82 3.08 -5.87
CA VAL A 929 -20.39 1.77 -6.23
C VAL A 929 -21.92 1.90 -6.12
N ARG A 930 -22.58 2.05 -7.27
CA ARG A 930 -24.05 2.20 -7.32
C ARG A 930 -24.76 0.89 -7.00
N GLU A 931 -24.15 -0.22 -7.38
CA GLU A 931 -24.67 -1.56 -7.18
C GLU A 931 -23.49 -2.53 -7.17
N GLY A 932 -23.41 -3.35 -6.14
CA GLY A 932 -22.43 -4.41 -6.00
C GLY A 932 -23.11 -5.78 -6.01
N ARG A 933 -22.66 -6.66 -5.11
CA ARG A 933 -23.38 -7.91 -4.84
C ARG A 933 -24.71 -7.59 -4.16
N ARG A 934 -25.78 -8.30 -4.52
CA ARG A 934 -27.05 -8.28 -3.80
C ARG A 934 -27.23 -9.60 -3.08
N LEU A 935 -27.43 -9.56 -1.76
CA LEU A 935 -27.60 -10.76 -0.96
C LEU A 935 -28.75 -11.65 -1.48
N VAL A 936 -28.59 -12.96 -1.45
CA VAL A 936 -29.73 -13.89 -1.50
C VAL A 936 -30.17 -14.13 -0.05
N GLY A 937 -31.16 -13.36 0.38
CA GLY A 937 -31.67 -13.34 1.75
C GLY A 937 -32.94 -14.18 1.93
N GLU A 938 -33.45 -14.23 3.16
CA GLU A 938 -34.72 -14.91 3.48
C GLU A 938 -35.93 -14.26 2.78
N PHE A 939 -35.78 -13.02 2.35
CA PHE A 939 -36.74 -12.32 1.49
C PHE A 939 -36.02 -11.44 0.48
N THR A 940 -36.45 -11.46 -0.78
CA THR A 940 -35.91 -10.58 -1.84
C THR A 940 -36.91 -9.49 -2.16
N LEU A 941 -36.54 -8.23 -1.92
CA LEU A 941 -37.35 -7.07 -2.31
C LEU A 941 -37.34 -6.91 -3.84
N THR A 942 -38.47 -6.53 -4.42
CA THR A 942 -38.68 -6.45 -5.88
C THR A 942 -39.39 -5.15 -6.25
N GLU A 943 -39.38 -4.78 -7.53
CA GLU A 943 -40.11 -3.67 -8.14
C GLU A 943 -41.59 -3.66 -7.70
N HIS A 944 -42.20 -4.84 -7.59
CA HIS A 944 -43.60 -4.98 -7.18
C HIS A 944 -43.87 -4.43 -5.79
N HIS A 945 -42.92 -4.60 -4.87
CA HIS A 945 -43.02 -4.09 -3.50
C HIS A 945 -42.90 -2.56 -3.46
N ILE A 946 -42.14 -1.98 -4.39
CA ILE A 946 -41.88 -0.54 -4.48
C ILE A 946 -43.01 0.20 -5.20
N THR A 947 -43.57 -0.41 -6.24
CA THR A 947 -44.61 0.19 -7.09
C THR A 947 -46.03 -0.16 -6.63
N GLY A 948 -46.17 -1.13 -5.73
CA GLY A 948 -47.45 -1.67 -5.28
C GLY A 948 -48.24 -2.37 -6.40
N LYS A 949 -47.61 -2.72 -7.53
CA LYS A 949 -48.26 -3.23 -8.75
C LYS A 949 -49.38 -2.33 -9.32
N GLY A 950 -49.36 -1.04 -8.99
CA GLY A 950 -50.47 -0.14 -9.31
C GLY A 950 -51.72 -0.29 -8.41
N GLU A 951 -51.62 -1.09 -7.34
CA GLU A 951 -52.64 -1.34 -6.32
C GLU A 951 -52.20 -0.82 -4.93
N ALA A 952 -52.69 -1.43 -3.84
CA ALA A 952 -52.31 -1.08 -2.47
C ALA A 952 -50.87 -1.54 -2.15
N ILE A 953 -50.15 -0.75 -1.33
CA ILE A 953 -48.77 -1.02 -0.90
C ILE A 953 -48.72 -2.34 -0.10
N THR A 954 -47.69 -3.16 -0.35
CA THR A 954 -47.48 -4.39 0.40
C THR A 954 -47.06 -4.08 1.84
N HIS A 955 -47.83 -4.57 2.81
CA HIS A 955 -47.48 -4.50 4.22
C HIS A 955 -46.69 -5.74 4.64
N HIS A 956 -45.65 -5.53 5.44
CA HIS A 956 -44.86 -6.61 6.03
C HIS A 956 -45.00 -6.63 7.55
N GLN A 957 -45.21 -7.81 8.13
CA GLN A 957 -45.29 -7.95 9.59
C GLN A 957 -43.94 -7.62 10.26
N ASP A 958 -42.85 -7.80 9.53
CA ASP A 958 -41.48 -7.59 9.94
C ASP A 958 -40.85 -6.31 9.39
N THR A 959 -41.65 -5.27 9.12
CA THR A 959 -41.14 -3.97 8.64
C THR A 959 -40.18 -3.34 9.64
N ILE A 960 -39.00 -2.96 9.16
CA ILE A 960 -37.97 -2.29 9.95
C ILE A 960 -37.56 -0.92 9.39
N ALA A 961 -37.93 -0.58 8.16
CA ALA A 961 -37.67 0.74 7.58
C ALA A 961 -38.65 1.06 6.45
N ILE A 962 -38.70 2.32 6.04
CA ILE A 962 -39.43 2.78 4.86
C ILE A 962 -38.42 3.25 3.81
N GLY A 963 -38.56 2.72 2.59
CA GLY A 963 -37.93 3.29 1.40
C GLY A 963 -38.88 4.26 0.71
N GLU A 964 -38.36 5.32 0.11
CA GLU A 964 -39.21 6.37 -0.50
C GLU A 964 -38.67 6.94 -1.81
N PHE A 965 -37.36 6.74 -2.07
CA PHE A 965 -36.72 7.29 -3.24
C PHE A 965 -37.20 6.59 -4.52
N PRO A 966 -37.45 7.31 -5.63
CA PRO A 966 -37.84 6.72 -6.89
C PRO A 966 -36.85 5.69 -7.43
N ILE A 967 -37.33 4.72 -8.21
CA ILE A 967 -36.45 3.81 -8.99
C ILE A 967 -35.57 4.69 -9.91
N ASP A 968 -34.26 4.66 -9.68
CA ASP A 968 -33.25 5.44 -10.41
C ASP A 968 -31.99 4.59 -10.68
N SER A 969 -31.92 3.99 -11.87
CA SER A 969 -30.79 3.17 -12.32
C SER A 969 -29.96 3.91 -13.36
N PHE A 970 -28.63 3.85 -13.24
CA PHE A 970 -27.70 4.51 -14.15
C PHE A 970 -27.42 3.64 -15.39
N PRO A 971 -26.96 4.24 -16.51
CA PRO A 971 -26.57 3.48 -17.70
C PRO A 971 -25.61 2.35 -17.38
N CYS A 972 -25.80 1.20 -18.03
CA CYS A 972 -24.97 0.01 -17.85
C CYS A 972 -24.00 -0.21 -19.01
N ARG A 973 -24.39 0.17 -20.23
CA ARG A 973 -23.59 -0.01 -21.46
C ARG A 973 -23.32 1.28 -22.20
N LYS A 974 -22.20 1.30 -22.94
CA LYS A 974 -21.83 2.39 -23.86
C LYS A 974 -22.85 2.46 -24.99
N ARG A 975 -22.94 3.65 -25.60
CA ARG A 975 -23.81 3.94 -26.74
C ARG A 975 -23.62 2.89 -27.85
N GLN A 976 -24.69 2.20 -28.23
CA GLN A 976 -24.73 1.26 -29.33
C GLN A 976 -25.20 1.93 -30.63
N PRO A 977 -24.87 1.37 -31.81
CA PRO A 977 -25.44 1.84 -33.08
C PRO A 977 -26.98 1.79 -33.04
N GLY A 978 -27.62 2.93 -33.27
CA GLY A 978 -29.08 3.08 -33.19
C GLY A 978 -29.57 3.77 -31.91
N ASP A 979 -28.72 3.94 -30.90
CA ASP A 979 -29.08 4.68 -29.69
C ASP A 979 -29.18 6.19 -29.99
N THR A 980 -30.40 6.72 -29.90
CA THR A 980 -30.70 8.14 -30.19
C THR A 980 -31.29 8.91 -29.02
N ILE A 981 -31.89 8.22 -28.04
CA ILE A 981 -32.64 8.85 -26.92
C ILE A 981 -31.95 8.62 -25.58
N VAL A 982 -31.58 7.38 -25.27
CA VAL A 982 -31.09 6.96 -23.94
C VAL A 982 -30.04 5.85 -24.08
N LEU A 983 -29.13 5.75 -23.12
CA LEU A 983 -28.24 4.60 -22.97
C LEU A 983 -28.97 3.43 -22.30
N GLU A 984 -28.51 2.21 -22.60
CA GLU A 984 -29.11 1.01 -22.05
C GLU A 984 -28.97 0.92 -20.52
N GLY A 985 -30.01 0.42 -19.85
CA GLY A 985 -30.08 0.26 -18.40
C GLY A 985 -30.48 1.52 -17.64
N TYR A 986 -30.58 2.68 -18.30
CA TYR A 986 -31.01 3.91 -17.61
C TYR A 986 -32.52 3.88 -17.31
N LEU A 987 -32.85 3.93 -16.02
CA LEU A 987 -34.20 4.12 -15.51
C LEU A 987 -34.21 5.43 -14.72
N GLY A 988 -34.67 6.52 -15.33
CA GLY A 988 -34.57 7.85 -14.72
C GLY A 988 -35.76 8.20 -13.83
N MET A 989 -35.57 8.18 -12.51
CA MET A 989 -36.51 8.71 -11.51
C MET A 989 -37.99 8.34 -11.76
N LEU A 990 -38.38 7.06 -11.63
CA LEU A 990 -39.74 6.56 -11.90
C LEU A 990 -40.78 6.95 -10.83
N ASP A 991 -40.80 8.23 -10.42
CA ASP A 991 -41.65 8.77 -9.35
C ASP A 991 -43.16 8.70 -9.61
N HIS A 992 -43.58 8.52 -10.86
CA HIS A 992 -44.97 8.30 -11.22
C HIS A 992 -45.52 6.96 -10.75
N ILE A 993 -44.65 5.94 -10.57
CA ILE A 993 -45.02 4.60 -10.10
C ILE A 993 -44.42 4.24 -8.74
N THR A 994 -43.34 4.88 -8.30
CA THR A 994 -42.80 4.65 -6.94
C THR A 994 -43.65 5.34 -5.87
N ARG A 995 -43.90 4.63 -4.77
CA ARG A 995 -44.54 5.15 -3.55
C ARG A 995 -43.64 4.83 -2.35
N PRO A 996 -43.78 5.49 -1.19
CA PRO A 996 -43.15 5.01 0.03
C PRO A 996 -43.53 3.53 0.28
N TYR A 997 -42.55 2.68 0.54
CA TYR A 997 -42.72 1.24 0.66
C TYR A 997 -42.04 0.70 1.92
N GLU A 998 -42.59 -0.38 2.46
CA GLU A 998 -42.07 -1.05 3.65
C GLU A 998 -40.91 -1.98 3.29
N ILE A 999 -39.86 -1.99 4.12
CA ILE A 999 -38.70 -2.87 3.97
C ILE A 999 -38.70 -3.87 5.14
N PRO A 1000 -38.91 -5.18 4.87
CA PRO A 1000 -38.95 -6.20 5.90
C PRO A 1000 -37.55 -6.59 6.39
N TYR A 1001 -37.43 -6.99 7.66
CA TYR A 1001 -36.17 -7.39 8.30
C TYR A 1001 -35.41 -8.47 7.53
N ARG A 1002 -36.15 -9.45 6.99
CA ARG A 1002 -35.60 -10.61 6.27
C ARG A 1002 -34.78 -10.28 5.02
N VAL A 1003 -34.82 -9.06 4.49
CA VAL A 1003 -33.92 -8.65 3.38
C VAL A 1003 -32.46 -8.60 3.81
N MET A 1004 -32.19 -8.41 5.11
CA MET A 1004 -30.83 -8.29 5.65
C MET A 1004 -30.25 -9.62 6.13
N ILE A 1005 -31.03 -10.71 6.10
CA ILE A 1005 -30.67 -12.00 6.70
C ILE A 1005 -30.33 -12.99 5.59
N PRO A 1006 -29.08 -13.51 5.51
CA PRO A 1006 -28.73 -14.51 4.52
C PRO A 1006 -29.53 -15.81 4.70
N GLN A 1007 -29.87 -16.49 3.60
CA GLN A 1007 -30.64 -17.74 3.69
C GLN A 1007 -29.93 -18.82 4.51
N LYS A 1008 -28.62 -18.99 4.28
CA LYS A 1008 -27.83 -20.09 4.86
C LYS A 1008 -26.93 -19.62 6.00
N ILE A 1009 -26.15 -18.56 5.78
CA ILE A 1009 -25.13 -18.13 6.73
C ILE A 1009 -25.75 -17.37 7.92
N ASN A 1010 -25.48 -17.86 9.13
CA ASN A 1010 -25.84 -17.28 10.40
C ASN A 1010 -24.76 -16.33 10.95
N GLY A 1011 -25.14 -15.56 11.97
CA GLY A 1011 -24.23 -14.68 12.69
C GLY A 1011 -23.89 -13.39 11.96
N ILE A 1012 -24.54 -13.08 10.84
CA ILE A 1012 -24.31 -11.87 10.05
C ILE A 1012 -25.61 -11.18 9.62
N ILE A 1013 -25.61 -9.85 9.57
CA ILE A 1013 -26.71 -9.00 9.10
C ILE A 1013 -26.18 -8.07 7.98
N VAL A 1014 -26.95 -7.84 6.92
CA VAL A 1014 -26.50 -7.09 5.73
C VAL A 1014 -27.43 -5.90 5.41
N PRO A 1015 -27.21 -4.71 6.02
CA PRO A 1015 -28.09 -3.55 5.82
C PRO A 1015 -27.87 -2.76 4.53
N VAL A 1016 -26.71 -2.89 3.87
CA VAL A 1016 -26.35 -2.07 2.69
C VAL A 1016 -26.58 -2.84 1.39
N ALA A 1017 -25.77 -3.87 1.15
CA ALA A 1017 -25.89 -4.79 0.01
C ALA A 1017 -26.99 -5.86 0.22
N ALA A 1018 -28.14 -5.43 0.76
CA ALA A 1018 -29.28 -6.26 1.18
C ALA A 1018 -29.94 -7.02 0.00
N SER A 1019 -30.85 -7.94 0.34
CA SER A 1019 -31.48 -8.81 -0.65
C SER A 1019 -32.59 -8.12 -1.45
N THR A 1020 -32.27 -7.80 -2.70
CA THR A 1020 -33.21 -7.20 -3.66
C THR A 1020 -32.93 -7.67 -5.09
N THR A 1021 -33.88 -7.45 -6.01
CA THR A 1021 -33.62 -7.43 -7.45
C THR A 1021 -32.87 -6.16 -7.84
N HIS A 1022 -32.29 -6.11 -9.05
CA HIS A 1022 -31.65 -4.91 -9.60
C HIS A 1022 -32.58 -3.68 -9.56
N VAL A 1023 -33.82 -3.85 -10.03
CA VAL A 1023 -34.79 -2.75 -10.13
C VAL A 1023 -35.09 -2.19 -8.74
N ALA A 1024 -35.30 -3.07 -7.76
CA ALA A 1024 -35.54 -2.65 -6.39
C ALA A 1024 -34.31 -2.00 -5.73
N PHE A 1025 -33.12 -2.52 -6.00
CA PHE A 1025 -31.87 -1.97 -5.46
C PHE A 1025 -31.68 -0.51 -5.85
N SER A 1026 -32.06 -0.15 -7.08
CA SER A 1026 -31.95 1.21 -7.61
C SER A 1026 -32.71 2.27 -6.81
N SER A 1027 -33.66 1.87 -5.96
CA SER A 1027 -34.44 2.73 -5.07
C SER A 1027 -33.96 2.68 -3.62
N ILE A 1028 -33.63 1.50 -3.09
CA ILE A 1028 -33.24 1.33 -1.67
C ILE A 1028 -31.83 1.87 -1.36
N ARG A 1029 -30.97 2.00 -2.38
CA ARG A 1029 -29.53 2.31 -2.28
C ARG A 1029 -29.16 3.74 -1.83
N MET A 1030 -30.05 4.42 -1.12
CA MET A 1030 -29.86 5.79 -0.67
C MET A 1030 -29.32 5.80 0.77
N GLU A 1031 -28.32 6.64 1.04
CA GLU A 1031 -27.71 6.76 2.39
C GLU A 1031 -28.73 6.93 3.54
N PRO A 1032 -29.79 7.75 3.40
CA PRO A 1032 -30.82 7.87 4.44
C PRO A 1032 -31.55 6.55 4.72
N THR A 1033 -31.82 5.76 3.68
CA THR A 1033 -32.47 4.44 3.81
C THR A 1033 -31.51 3.43 4.41
N TRP A 1034 -30.25 3.39 3.95
CA TRP A 1034 -29.22 2.53 4.53
C TRP A 1034 -28.89 2.85 5.99
N MET A 1035 -28.98 4.11 6.42
CA MET A 1035 -28.87 4.46 7.84
C MET A 1035 -30.03 3.90 8.67
N ALA A 1036 -31.25 3.88 8.14
CA ALA A 1036 -32.39 3.26 8.81
C ALA A 1036 -32.23 1.72 8.90
N LEU A 1037 -31.80 1.08 7.80
CA LEU A 1037 -31.47 -0.35 7.81
C LEU A 1037 -30.32 -0.67 8.76
N GLY A 1038 -29.30 0.19 8.80
CA GLY A 1038 -28.18 0.07 9.73
C GLY A 1038 -28.60 0.17 11.19
N GLN A 1039 -29.41 1.17 11.54
CA GLN A 1039 -29.99 1.27 12.88
C GLN A 1039 -30.78 0.01 13.27
N ALA A 1040 -31.55 -0.57 12.33
CA ALA A 1040 -32.23 -1.84 12.54
C ALA A 1040 -31.26 -3.01 12.72
N ALA A 1041 -30.19 -3.10 11.93
CA ALA A 1041 -29.17 -4.13 12.05
C ALA A 1041 -28.43 -4.07 13.39
N GLY A 1042 -28.01 -2.89 13.85
CA GLY A 1042 -27.39 -2.72 15.16
C GLY A 1042 -28.33 -3.05 16.33
N THR A 1043 -29.61 -2.65 16.23
CA THR A 1043 -30.63 -3.00 17.23
C THR A 1043 -30.88 -4.51 17.27
N ALA A 1044 -31.01 -5.15 16.11
CA ALA A 1044 -31.22 -6.59 16.01
C ALA A 1044 -30.00 -7.38 16.48
N ALA A 1045 -28.77 -6.92 16.21
CA ALA A 1045 -27.56 -7.51 16.74
C ALA A 1045 -27.53 -7.47 18.28
N HIS A 1046 -27.98 -6.36 18.88
CA HIS A 1046 -28.15 -6.29 20.33
C HIS A 1046 -29.17 -7.32 20.84
N LEU A 1047 -30.34 -7.44 20.21
CA LEU A 1047 -31.39 -8.39 20.63
C LEU A 1047 -30.97 -9.85 20.44
N ALA A 1048 -30.29 -10.18 19.34
CA ALA A 1048 -29.73 -11.51 19.11
C ALA A 1048 -28.81 -11.93 20.26
N ILE A 1049 -27.98 -11.00 20.75
CA ILE A 1049 -27.07 -11.24 21.88
C ILE A 1049 -27.81 -11.26 23.22
N GLU A 1050 -28.85 -10.43 23.40
CA GLU A 1050 -29.65 -10.33 24.63
C GLU A 1050 -30.43 -11.63 24.88
N GLU A 1051 -31.07 -12.13 23.82
CA GLU A 1051 -31.97 -13.28 23.85
C GLU A 1051 -31.24 -14.61 23.55
N ASP A 1052 -29.93 -14.56 23.26
CA ASP A 1052 -29.09 -15.71 22.88
C ASP A 1052 -29.66 -16.49 21.68
N VAL A 1053 -30.10 -15.77 20.66
CA VAL A 1053 -30.65 -16.31 19.41
C VAL A 1053 -29.83 -15.86 18.21
N PRO A 1054 -29.75 -16.64 17.12
CA PRO A 1054 -29.11 -16.16 15.89
C PRO A 1054 -29.90 -14.96 15.32
N PRO A 1055 -29.27 -14.08 14.51
CA PRO A 1055 -29.94 -12.92 13.93
C PRO A 1055 -31.27 -13.22 13.22
N ARG A 1056 -31.40 -14.38 12.56
CA ARG A 1056 -32.64 -14.81 11.89
C ARG A 1056 -33.83 -15.03 12.82
N ASP A 1057 -33.57 -15.35 14.09
CA ASP A 1057 -34.57 -15.69 15.10
C ASP A 1057 -34.86 -14.52 16.05
N VAL A 1058 -34.36 -13.31 15.73
CA VAL A 1058 -34.62 -12.11 16.52
C VAL A 1058 -36.12 -11.83 16.58
N PRO A 1059 -36.70 -11.62 17.77
CA PRO A 1059 -38.12 -11.33 17.90
C PRO A 1059 -38.44 -9.94 17.32
N ILE A 1060 -39.34 -9.92 16.34
CA ILE A 1060 -39.69 -8.73 15.55
C ILE A 1060 -40.38 -7.64 16.38
N GLU A 1061 -41.30 -7.99 17.28
CA GLU A 1061 -42.04 -7.00 18.08
C GLU A 1061 -41.12 -6.18 19.01
N PRO A 1062 -40.21 -6.78 19.80
CA PRO A 1062 -39.19 -6.03 20.54
C PRO A 1062 -38.30 -5.16 19.65
N LEU A 1063 -37.89 -5.66 18.48
CA LEU A 1063 -37.09 -4.91 17.52
C LEU A 1063 -37.82 -3.64 17.05
N GLN A 1064 -39.07 -3.79 16.59
CA GLN A 1064 -39.91 -2.67 16.13
C GLN A 1064 -40.23 -1.68 17.25
N ALA A 1065 -40.41 -2.15 18.49
CA ALA A 1065 -40.66 -1.30 19.64
C ALA A 1065 -39.44 -0.40 19.96
N ILE A 1066 -38.23 -0.95 19.94
CA ILE A 1066 -36.99 -0.18 20.14
C ILE A 1066 -36.78 0.82 18.99
N LEU A 1067 -36.97 0.39 17.75
CA LEU A 1067 -36.84 1.24 16.57
C LEU A 1067 -37.81 2.44 16.63
N THR A 1068 -39.09 2.18 16.91
CA THR A 1068 -40.11 3.22 17.06
C THR A 1068 -39.78 4.19 18.19
N LYS A 1069 -39.37 3.67 19.34
CA LYS A 1069 -38.95 4.49 20.50
C LYS A 1069 -37.77 5.40 20.14
N ASN A 1070 -36.87 4.93 19.28
CA ASN A 1070 -35.72 5.68 18.78
C ASN A 1070 -36.04 6.51 17.53
N GLY A 1071 -37.33 6.76 17.25
CA GLY A 1071 -37.78 7.69 16.21
C GLY A 1071 -37.62 7.19 14.78
N GLN A 1072 -37.39 5.89 14.57
CA GLN A 1072 -37.40 5.28 13.25
C GLN A 1072 -38.83 5.15 12.73
N VAL A 1073 -39.02 5.37 11.42
CA VAL A 1073 -40.31 5.30 10.76
C VAL A 1073 -40.51 3.88 10.22
N LEU A 1074 -41.58 3.21 10.68
CA LEU A 1074 -41.92 1.84 10.29
C LEU A 1074 -43.24 1.73 9.51
N SER A 1075 -43.95 2.85 9.32
CA SER A 1075 -45.20 2.89 8.57
C SER A 1075 -45.29 4.17 7.77
N HIS A 1076 -45.73 4.04 6.52
CA HIS A 1076 -46.00 5.17 5.64
C HIS A 1076 -47.33 5.90 5.96
N SER A 1077 -48.18 5.37 6.86
CA SER A 1077 -49.42 6.04 7.31
C SER A 1077 -49.17 7.15 8.34
N ALA A 1078 -48.03 7.12 9.04
CA ALA A 1078 -47.65 8.11 10.06
C ALA A 1078 -47.44 9.54 9.51
N ALA A 1079 -47.39 9.72 8.19
CA ALA A 1079 -47.26 11.03 7.54
C ALA A 1079 -48.46 11.96 7.75
N HIS A 1080 -49.61 11.43 8.17
CA HIS A 1080 -50.82 12.25 8.36
C HIS A 1080 -50.82 13.02 9.68
N ASP A 1081 -50.09 12.55 10.70
CA ASP A 1081 -50.13 13.11 12.06
C ASP A 1081 -49.02 14.12 12.39
N LEU A 1082 -48.00 14.27 11.53
CA LEU A 1082 -46.89 15.22 11.72
C LEU A 1082 -47.14 16.61 11.11
N LYS A 1083 -48.35 16.88 10.59
CA LYS A 1083 -48.78 18.20 10.08
C LYS A 1083 -49.65 18.99 11.06
N ASN A 1084 -49.84 18.51 12.29
CA ASN A 1084 -50.53 19.23 13.36
C ASN A 1084 -49.56 19.78 14.41
#